data_AF-A0A1H2TGI4-F1
#
_entry.id   AF-A0A1H2TGI4-F1
#
_cell.length_a   1.000
_cell.length_b   1.000
_cell.length_c   1.000
_cell.angle_alpha   90.00
_cell.angle_beta   90.00
_cell.angle_gamma   90.00
#
_symmetry.space_group_name_H-M   'P 1'
#
loop_
_entity.id
_entity.type
_entity.pdbx_description
1 polymer ?
#
loop_
_entity_poly.entity_id
_entity_poly.type
_entity_poly.pdbx_seq_one_letter_code
_entity_poly.pdbx_strand_id
1 'polypeptide(L)'
;MFIHNRTGKMWLYYLWGVYFITNIAGAVIFKQVLGMGGFSHTPYIRGMFILLLVLGITFIWLPLYMMNQQAEVRQGDMAVVVLGSMLIGYSAIIGIANANTWTYILSDTAYLVVGLAIYLLTRFGGIHLHMNERYLVPASAGLAVLLLGLYFLSSWVPVTLLIVFVGLFLYALYTVHTGALLLQIGPLVFLLISSNRSLLLTVIVMVLVLLVVLLIKNRWKPILHFVFAFSLVGLVAALAGESVLAMLGIDFYATALGRRIEVMLGMGGSSGMSLGEDVTIGQRLYEVEVIVETLGSNPLFWLFGYGAGGTIDMSGSLDPSVTSAALLGMTEVHNVHFLHGAVLFRYGLFGAAVVAGLIWRLVTTTVKHADHSLIFANLLALSLIVYSYSSSSYLLVEPLLWFLLAWRVTRMEWIQTQEETTARAAGTMQRAPKKGGTMKDSFGIQDLIQIVQKRIKLLGLVVLAALTAGAVYTWFIAEPEYEASTQILVTPDMGGSEAPASEDWQSSRELVNTYNTLITSPAIIEQAVQNLSVERTEEAIQSQLTVAAENESQIATVTVRDADPEAAVAIVNTVTETFEQEVPSIMNVDNVSVLSEAEMKDVGEAVSPQPFLYMGAALLSGVLGGLGIVLLLEVMNNKIKTEEDLEAVLGLPILGAVNIPADKEFMEKADNEMTPQPVPVIPLRGEVKSDAGEKVKQKV
;
A
#
# COMPACT_ATOMS: atom_id res chain seq x y z
N MET A 1 32.12 2.89 -11.67
CA MET A 1 31.81 4.28 -12.10
C MET A 1 30.77 4.91 -11.19
N PHE A 2 30.91 4.76 -9.87
CA PHE A 2 29.91 5.19 -8.90
C PHE A 2 30.59 5.93 -7.76
N ILE A 3 29.93 7.00 -7.30
CA ILE A 3 30.16 7.70 -6.01
C ILE A 3 31.17 8.85 -6.07
N HIS A 4 30.80 9.92 -6.77
CA HIS A 4 30.96 11.26 -6.18
C HIS A 4 30.06 12.29 -6.87
N ASN A 5 29.07 12.83 -6.16
CA ASN A 5 28.53 14.15 -6.52
C ASN A 5 27.89 14.83 -5.29
N ARG A 6 28.29 16.08 -5.02
CA ARG A 6 27.78 16.98 -3.96
C ARG A 6 26.30 17.40 -4.14
N THR A 7 25.58 16.81 -5.08
CA THR A 7 24.25 17.23 -5.55
C THR A 7 23.09 16.35 -5.03
N GLY A 8 23.29 15.51 -4.01
CA GLY A 8 22.26 14.57 -3.53
C GLY A 8 22.11 13.28 -4.37
N LYS A 9 22.82 13.17 -5.49
CA LYS A 9 22.79 11.99 -6.39
C LYS A 9 23.26 10.68 -5.75
N MET A 10 24.11 10.73 -4.70
CA MET A 10 24.67 9.51 -4.10
C MET A 10 23.63 8.67 -3.37
N TRP A 11 22.65 9.32 -2.74
CA TRP A 11 21.70 8.63 -1.88
C TRP A 11 20.70 7.79 -2.69
N LEU A 12 20.42 8.17 -3.95
CA LEU A 12 19.56 7.35 -4.80
C LEU A 12 20.19 6.03 -5.23
N TYR A 13 21.44 6.09 -5.67
CA TYR A 13 22.16 4.89 -6.05
C TYR A 13 22.41 4.00 -4.84
N TYR A 14 22.53 4.59 -3.65
CA TYR A 14 22.52 3.87 -2.40
C TYR A 14 21.18 3.16 -2.15
N LEU A 15 20.04 3.86 -2.27
CA LEU A 15 18.71 3.25 -2.12
C LEU A 15 18.48 2.09 -3.10
N TRP A 16 18.77 2.30 -4.38
CA TRP A 16 18.66 1.26 -5.42
C TRP A 16 19.64 0.11 -5.19
N GLY A 17 20.87 0.42 -4.79
CA GLY A 17 21.89 -0.56 -4.44
C GLY A 17 21.47 -1.41 -3.25
N VAL A 18 21.04 -0.79 -2.15
CA VAL A 18 20.50 -1.48 -0.97
C VAL A 18 19.29 -2.31 -1.36
N TYR A 19 18.34 -1.78 -2.12
CA TYR A 19 17.16 -2.53 -2.57
C TYR A 19 17.54 -3.79 -3.34
N PHE A 20 18.37 -3.67 -4.37
CA PHE A 20 18.79 -4.80 -5.18
C PHE A 20 19.65 -5.79 -4.42
N ILE A 21 20.64 -5.32 -3.65
CA ILE A 21 21.49 -6.19 -2.84
C ILE A 21 20.64 -6.94 -1.82
N THR A 22 19.71 -6.27 -1.15
CA THR A 22 18.84 -6.90 -0.15
C THR A 22 17.95 -7.98 -0.78
N ASN A 23 17.35 -7.70 -1.95
CA ASN A 23 16.51 -8.69 -2.65
C ASN A 23 17.33 -9.88 -3.15
N ILE A 24 18.52 -9.65 -3.70
CA ILE A 24 19.40 -10.70 -4.22
C ILE A 24 19.98 -11.55 -3.08
N ALA A 25 20.61 -10.90 -2.09
CA ALA A 25 21.23 -11.58 -0.96
C ALA A 25 20.17 -12.28 -0.11
N GLY A 26 19.04 -11.61 0.14
CA GLY A 26 17.91 -12.19 0.86
C GLY A 26 17.39 -13.46 0.19
N ALA A 27 17.14 -13.42 -1.13
CA ALA A 27 16.67 -14.59 -1.89
C ALA A 27 17.58 -15.82 -1.71
N VAL A 28 18.90 -15.61 -1.77
CA VAL A 28 19.88 -16.68 -1.65
C VAL A 28 20.01 -17.15 -0.20
N ILE A 29 20.13 -16.23 0.75
CA ILE A 29 20.34 -16.54 2.17
C ILE A 29 19.13 -17.28 2.75
N PHE A 30 17.92 -16.72 2.62
CA PHE A 30 16.73 -17.31 3.22
C PHE A 30 16.44 -18.71 2.67
N LYS A 31 16.69 -18.93 1.37
CA LYS A 31 16.52 -20.25 0.77
C LYS A 31 17.63 -21.24 1.18
N GLN A 32 18.89 -20.88 0.96
CA GLN A 32 20.02 -21.83 1.08
C GLN A 32 20.44 -22.06 2.54
N VAL A 33 20.27 -21.07 3.41
CA VAL A 33 20.70 -21.13 4.81
C VAL A 33 19.54 -21.51 5.73
N LEU A 34 18.35 -20.96 5.49
CA LEU A 34 17.22 -21.09 6.41
C LEU A 34 16.10 -22.00 5.89
N GLY A 35 16.27 -22.59 4.69
CA GLY A 35 15.26 -23.48 4.09
C GLY A 35 13.93 -22.80 3.75
N MET A 36 13.83 -21.48 3.87
CA MET A 36 12.61 -20.71 3.62
C MET A 36 12.48 -20.32 2.15
N GLY A 37 11.45 -20.84 1.48
CA GLY A 37 11.20 -20.65 0.05
C GLY A 37 9.88 -19.94 -0.28
N GLY A 38 9.78 -19.42 -1.50
CA GLY A 38 8.54 -18.83 -2.00
C GLY A 38 8.15 -17.54 -1.28
N PHE A 39 6.85 -17.34 -1.04
CA PHE A 39 6.37 -16.10 -0.41
C PHE A 39 6.74 -15.97 1.07
N SER A 40 7.05 -17.07 1.76
CA SER A 40 7.35 -17.11 3.20
C SER A 40 8.55 -16.22 3.61
N HIS A 41 9.56 -16.08 2.76
CA HIS A 41 10.73 -15.25 3.06
C HIS A 41 10.54 -13.75 2.73
N THR A 42 9.46 -13.40 2.01
CA THR A 42 9.24 -12.03 1.51
C THR A 42 9.15 -10.99 2.64
N PRO A 43 8.43 -11.24 3.76
CA PRO A 43 8.40 -10.32 4.89
C PRO A 43 9.79 -10.04 5.48
N TYR A 44 10.65 -11.04 5.55
CA TYR A 44 12.00 -10.90 6.12
C TYR A 44 12.94 -10.11 5.21
N ILE A 45 12.88 -10.34 3.89
CA ILE A 45 13.64 -9.54 2.91
C ILE A 45 13.22 -8.07 2.99
N ARG A 46 11.91 -7.79 3.15
CA ARG A 46 11.38 -6.44 3.35
C ARG A 46 11.82 -5.84 4.68
N GLY A 47 11.77 -6.60 5.77
CA GLY A 47 12.26 -6.17 7.08
C GLY A 47 13.74 -5.80 7.05
N MET A 48 14.55 -6.63 6.38
CA MET A 48 15.98 -6.36 6.15
C MET A 48 16.18 -5.09 5.33
N PHE A 49 15.38 -4.88 4.28
CA PHE A 49 15.43 -3.65 3.48
C PHE A 49 15.10 -2.42 4.33
N ILE A 50 14.01 -2.46 5.10
CA ILE A 50 13.57 -1.36 5.97
C ILE A 50 14.66 -1.07 7.01
N LEU A 51 15.23 -2.09 7.64
CA LEU A 51 16.31 -1.93 8.61
C LEU A 51 17.52 -1.24 7.98
N LEU A 52 17.98 -1.73 6.83
CA LEU A 52 19.12 -1.13 6.10
C LEU A 52 18.82 0.28 5.63
N LEU A 53 17.56 0.57 5.25
CA LEU A 53 17.10 1.89 4.87
C LEU A 53 17.10 2.84 6.07
N VAL A 54 16.57 2.42 7.23
CA VAL A 54 16.59 3.19 8.47
C VAL A 54 18.03 3.50 8.88
N LEU A 55 18.92 2.50 8.86
CA LEU A 55 20.35 2.68 9.12
C LEU A 55 20.99 3.65 8.12
N GLY A 56 20.68 3.53 6.83
CA GLY A 56 21.13 4.46 5.81
C GLY A 56 20.60 5.88 6.04
N ILE A 57 19.36 6.03 6.50
CA ILE A 57 18.76 7.33 6.79
C ILE A 57 19.44 7.97 8.00
N THR A 58 19.62 7.24 9.10
CA THR A 58 20.19 7.79 10.34
C THR A 58 21.68 8.10 10.20
N PHE A 59 22.46 7.25 9.53
CA PHE A 59 23.91 7.38 9.49
C PHE A 59 24.44 8.11 8.25
N ILE A 60 23.65 8.18 7.16
CA ILE A 60 24.09 8.79 5.90
C ILE A 60 23.23 9.99 5.55
N TRP A 61 21.90 9.85 5.52
CA TRP A 61 21.03 10.92 5.04
C TRP A 61 20.83 12.06 6.04
N LEU A 62 20.48 11.77 7.30
CA LEU A 62 20.22 12.78 8.31
C LEU A 62 21.42 13.73 8.49
N PRO A 63 22.68 13.23 8.57
CA PRO A 63 23.85 14.11 8.58
C PRO A 63 24.01 14.94 7.29
N LEU A 64 23.82 14.34 6.11
CA LEU A 64 23.94 15.06 4.83
C LEU A 64 22.83 16.11 4.62
N TYR A 65 21.63 15.83 5.10
CA TYR A 65 20.47 16.71 5.06
C TYR A 65 20.63 17.89 6.02
N MET A 66 21.14 17.64 7.23
CA MET A 66 21.47 18.69 8.19
C MET A 66 22.57 19.64 7.67
N MET A 67 23.40 19.20 6.73
CA MET A 67 24.48 20.01 6.14
C MET A 67 24.06 20.94 4.99
N ASN A 68 22.87 20.79 4.39
CA ASN A 68 22.60 21.41 3.06
C ASN A 68 21.18 21.98 2.85
N GLN A 69 20.58 22.58 3.87
CA GLN A 69 19.18 23.05 3.82
C GLN A 69 18.87 24.03 2.68
N GLN A 70 17.97 23.62 1.77
CA GLN A 70 16.83 24.37 1.21
C GLN A 70 15.87 23.35 0.57
N ALA A 71 15.19 22.56 1.40
CA ALA A 71 14.18 21.62 0.94
C ALA A 71 12.93 22.38 0.48
N GLU A 72 12.70 22.41 -0.83
CA GLU A 72 11.54 23.02 -1.49
C GLU A 72 10.43 21.97 -1.71
N VAL A 73 9.32 22.06 -0.98
CA VAL A 73 8.11 21.23 -1.16
C VAL A 73 7.14 21.92 -2.09
N ARG A 74 6.71 21.29 -3.18
CA ARG A 74 5.82 21.93 -4.16
C ARG A 74 4.36 21.53 -3.98
N GLN A 75 3.43 22.27 -4.59
CA GLN A 75 1.99 21.99 -4.50
C GLN A 75 1.63 20.54 -4.89
N GLY A 76 2.32 19.98 -5.89
CA GLY A 76 2.14 18.57 -6.31
C GLY A 76 2.58 17.56 -5.24
N ASP A 77 3.62 17.88 -4.48
CA ASP A 77 4.11 17.05 -3.37
C ASP A 77 3.15 17.10 -2.19
N MET A 78 2.62 18.28 -1.90
CA MET A 78 1.63 18.48 -0.84
C MET A 78 0.38 17.63 -1.06
N ALA A 79 -0.08 17.48 -2.29
CA ALA A 79 -1.23 16.61 -2.59
C ALA A 79 -0.95 15.14 -2.23
N VAL A 80 0.24 14.62 -2.55
CA VAL A 80 0.62 13.23 -2.22
C VAL A 80 0.77 13.06 -0.71
N VAL A 81 1.41 14.02 -0.05
CA VAL A 81 1.60 14.01 1.41
C VAL A 81 0.28 14.10 2.16
N VAL A 82 -0.61 14.99 1.74
CA VAL A 82 -1.94 15.16 2.36
C VAL A 82 -2.77 13.90 2.18
N LEU A 83 -2.89 13.38 0.96
CA LEU A 83 -3.68 12.18 0.69
C LEU A 83 -3.10 10.96 1.43
N GLY A 84 -1.78 10.80 1.44
CA GLY A 84 -1.10 9.74 2.17
C GLY A 84 -1.32 9.85 3.68
N SER A 85 -1.18 11.06 4.26
CA SER A 85 -1.37 11.28 5.70
C SER A 85 -2.83 11.08 6.13
N MET A 86 -3.79 11.48 5.28
CA MET A 86 -5.21 11.21 5.52
C MET A 86 -5.49 9.71 5.50
N LEU A 87 -5.01 8.99 4.47
CA LEU A 87 -5.13 7.53 4.36
C LEU A 87 -4.59 6.81 5.59
N ILE A 88 -3.38 7.18 6.04
CA ILE A 88 -2.77 6.62 7.25
C ILE A 88 -3.64 6.92 8.48
N GLY A 89 -3.99 8.20 8.68
CA GLY A 89 -4.68 8.65 9.87
C GLY A 89 -6.07 8.02 10.04
N TYR A 90 -6.92 8.05 9.02
CA TYR A 90 -8.28 7.50 9.17
C TYR A 90 -8.26 5.97 9.22
N SER A 91 -7.43 5.30 8.41
CA SER A 91 -7.40 3.82 8.41
C SER A 91 -6.91 3.29 9.75
N ALA A 92 -5.92 3.93 10.38
CA ALA A 92 -5.51 3.61 11.74
C ALA A 92 -6.66 3.82 12.74
N ILE A 93 -7.35 4.97 12.72
CA ILE A 93 -8.49 5.25 13.62
C ILE A 93 -9.55 4.15 13.51
N ILE A 94 -9.94 3.78 12.28
CA ILE A 94 -10.97 2.77 12.06
C ILE A 94 -10.48 1.40 12.50
N GLY A 95 -9.23 1.05 12.21
CA GLY A 95 -8.68 -0.24 12.61
C GLY A 95 -8.67 -0.41 14.13
N ILE A 96 -8.33 0.66 14.86
CA ILE A 96 -8.38 0.70 16.32
C ILE A 96 -9.83 0.67 16.83
N ALA A 97 -10.75 1.40 16.18
CA ALA A 97 -12.17 1.40 16.53
C ALA A 97 -12.89 0.07 16.25
N ASN A 98 -12.32 -0.78 15.41
CA ASN A 98 -12.80 -2.13 15.14
C ASN A 98 -12.04 -3.21 15.96
N ALA A 99 -11.20 -2.80 16.91
CA ALA A 99 -10.37 -3.69 17.71
C ALA A 99 -9.51 -4.67 16.86
N ASN A 100 -9.11 -4.25 15.66
CA ASN A 100 -8.26 -5.06 14.79
C ASN A 100 -6.93 -5.41 15.51
N THR A 101 -6.29 -6.52 15.10
CA THR A 101 -5.07 -6.94 15.79
C THR A 101 -3.93 -5.93 15.66
N TRP A 102 -3.33 -5.55 16.79
CA TRP A 102 -2.24 -4.59 16.88
C TRP A 102 -1.06 -4.90 15.96
N THR A 103 -0.64 -6.17 15.87
CA THR A 103 0.43 -6.61 14.98
C THR A 103 0.18 -6.13 13.54
N TYR A 104 -1.05 -6.26 13.08
CA TYR A 104 -1.43 -5.90 11.73
C TYR A 104 -1.67 -4.40 11.54
N ILE A 105 -2.29 -3.71 12.51
CA ILE A 105 -2.43 -2.25 12.51
C ILE A 105 -1.05 -1.59 12.41
N LEU A 106 -0.10 -2.03 13.25
CA LEU A 106 1.26 -1.50 13.27
C LEU A 106 1.98 -1.78 11.96
N SER A 107 1.82 -2.98 11.40
CA SER A 107 2.45 -3.33 10.12
C SER A 107 1.94 -2.44 8.97
N ASP A 108 0.62 -2.30 8.81
CA ASP A 108 0.02 -1.49 7.74
C ASP A 108 0.42 -0.02 7.84
N THR A 109 0.36 0.51 9.06
CA THR A 109 0.74 1.89 9.36
C THR A 109 2.23 2.11 9.08
N ALA A 110 3.09 1.21 9.54
CA ALA A 110 4.53 1.31 9.34
C ALA A 110 4.89 1.31 7.85
N TYR A 111 4.28 0.45 7.04
CA TYR A 111 4.55 0.41 5.61
C TYR A 111 4.15 1.70 4.89
N LEU A 112 2.98 2.26 5.22
CA LEU A 112 2.54 3.52 4.64
C LEU A 112 3.44 4.69 5.05
N VAL A 113 3.84 4.76 6.33
CA VAL A 113 4.74 5.80 6.85
C VAL A 113 6.12 5.69 6.20
N VAL A 114 6.68 4.48 6.12
CA VAL A 114 7.98 4.24 5.47
C VAL A 114 7.92 4.58 3.98
N GLY A 115 6.84 4.20 3.30
CA GLY A 115 6.60 4.55 1.91
C GLY A 115 6.56 6.05 1.66
N LEU A 116 5.77 6.78 2.46
CA LEU A 116 5.70 8.23 2.43
C LEU A 116 7.06 8.87 2.74
N ALA A 117 7.81 8.32 3.69
CA ALA A 117 9.16 8.76 3.99
C ALA A 117 10.09 8.58 2.78
N ILE A 118 10.10 7.41 2.13
CA ILE A 118 10.89 7.17 0.92
C ILE A 118 10.55 8.19 -0.18
N TYR A 119 9.27 8.47 -0.39
CA TYR A 119 8.81 9.48 -1.33
C TYR A 119 9.37 10.87 -1.00
N LEU A 120 9.18 11.32 0.23
CA LEU A 120 9.62 12.63 0.71
C LEU A 120 11.13 12.78 0.65
N LEU A 121 11.86 11.79 1.14
CA LEU A 121 13.30 11.80 1.11
C LEU A 121 13.77 11.94 -0.35
N THR A 122 13.19 11.15 -1.29
CA THR A 122 13.59 11.13 -2.71
C THR A 122 13.34 12.50 -3.34
N ARG A 123 12.25 13.14 -2.94
CA ARG A 123 11.87 14.47 -3.41
C ARG A 123 12.89 15.55 -3.07
N PHE A 124 13.47 15.49 -1.87
CA PHE A 124 14.46 16.47 -1.39
C PHE A 124 15.86 16.28 -1.98
N GLY A 125 16.12 15.16 -2.65
CA GLY A 125 17.43 14.89 -3.25
C GLY A 125 17.71 15.63 -4.57
N GLY A 126 16.74 16.34 -5.17
CA GLY A 126 16.91 17.02 -6.46
C GLY A 126 17.30 16.05 -7.60
N ILE A 127 16.71 14.86 -7.59
CA ILE A 127 17.21 13.72 -8.35
C ILE A 127 16.63 13.71 -9.76
N HIS A 128 17.50 13.86 -10.75
CA HIS A 128 17.21 13.62 -12.16
C HIS A 128 17.96 12.37 -12.64
N LEU A 129 17.28 11.22 -12.60
CA LEU A 129 17.80 9.97 -13.14
C LEU A 129 17.61 10.01 -14.67
N HIS A 130 18.68 10.34 -15.40
CA HIS A 130 18.68 10.22 -16.86
C HIS A 130 19.24 8.85 -17.22
N MET A 131 18.38 7.96 -17.74
CA MET A 131 18.87 6.72 -18.33
C MET A 131 19.38 7.01 -19.75
N ASN A 132 20.69 6.98 -19.92
CA ASN A 132 21.31 7.14 -21.24
C ASN A 132 21.04 5.87 -22.07
N GLU A 133 20.47 6.06 -23.26
CA GLU A 133 20.09 4.99 -24.18
C GLU A 133 21.27 4.04 -24.50
N ARG A 134 22.50 4.57 -24.52
CA ARG A 134 23.73 3.80 -24.75
C ARG A 134 23.95 2.66 -23.74
N TYR A 135 23.54 2.85 -22.47
CA TYR A 135 23.77 1.87 -21.41
C TYR A 135 22.57 0.97 -21.16
N LEU A 136 21.44 1.24 -21.81
CA LEU A 136 20.20 0.56 -21.54
C LEU A 136 20.24 -0.93 -21.92
N VAL A 137 20.64 -1.20 -23.17
CA VAL A 137 20.74 -2.57 -23.68
C VAL A 137 21.74 -3.41 -22.89
N PRO A 138 22.98 -2.92 -22.62
CA PRO A 138 23.91 -3.64 -21.74
C PRO A 138 23.34 -3.88 -20.34
N ALA A 139 22.62 -2.92 -19.76
CA ALA A 139 22.04 -3.05 -18.43
C ALA A 139 20.94 -4.12 -18.40
N SER A 140 20.02 -4.13 -19.37
CA SER A 140 18.97 -5.16 -19.44
C SER A 140 19.55 -6.53 -19.76
N ALA A 141 20.56 -6.64 -20.62
CA ALA A 141 21.25 -7.90 -20.87
C ALA A 141 21.98 -8.43 -19.63
N GLY A 142 22.70 -7.56 -18.90
CA GLY A 142 23.36 -7.92 -17.66
C GLY A 142 22.37 -8.39 -16.58
N LEU A 143 21.23 -7.71 -16.46
CA LEU A 143 20.16 -8.13 -15.55
C LEU A 143 19.55 -9.47 -15.96
N ALA A 144 19.36 -9.72 -17.27
CA ALA A 144 18.87 -11.02 -17.76
C ALA A 144 19.79 -12.17 -17.33
N VAL A 145 21.10 -12.01 -17.52
CA VAL A 145 22.12 -13.01 -17.12
C VAL A 145 22.09 -13.22 -15.61
N LEU A 146 22.02 -12.15 -14.82
CA LEU A 146 21.91 -12.23 -13.37
C LEU A 146 20.67 -13.02 -12.92
N LEU A 147 19.51 -12.74 -13.51
CA LEU A 147 18.26 -13.41 -13.15
C LEU A 147 18.26 -14.89 -13.54
N LEU A 148 18.84 -15.24 -14.69
CA LEU A 148 19.05 -16.63 -15.05
C LEU A 148 20.00 -17.33 -14.06
N GLY A 149 21.11 -16.69 -13.70
CA GLY A 149 22.02 -17.22 -12.67
C GLY A 149 21.33 -17.45 -11.34
N LEU A 150 20.52 -16.50 -10.86
CA LEU A 150 19.72 -16.64 -9.64
C LEU A 150 18.69 -17.75 -9.75
N TYR A 151 18.04 -17.89 -10.90
CA TYR A 151 17.11 -18.98 -11.14
C TYR A 151 17.81 -20.34 -11.03
N PHE A 152 19.00 -20.52 -11.61
CA PHE A 152 19.74 -21.78 -11.48
C PHE A 152 20.27 -22.03 -10.06
N LEU A 153 20.70 -20.98 -9.35
CA LEU A 153 21.24 -21.10 -8.00
C LEU A 153 20.17 -21.27 -6.91
N SER A 154 18.98 -20.74 -7.12
CA SER A 154 17.95 -20.63 -6.08
C SER A 154 16.55 -21.02 -6.54
N SER A 155 16.37 -21.50 -7.77
CA SER A 155 15.07 -21.91 -8.36
C SER A 155 13.93 -20.91 -8.18
N TRP A 156 14.29 -19.65 -7.91
CA TRP A 156 13.38 -18.58 -7.58
C TRP A 156 14.03 -17.26 -7.98
N VAL A 157 13.24 -16.32 -8.46
CA VAL A 157 13.71 -15.00 -8.87
C VAL A 157 12.83 -13.97 -8.20
N PRO A 158 13.41 -12.96 -7.52
CA PRO A 158 12.63 -11.88 -6.95
C PRO A 158 11.77 -11.20 -8.02
N VAL A 159 10.46 -11.14 -7.76
CA VAL A 159 9.49 -10.72 -8.77
C VAL A 159 9.71 -9.26 -9.18
N THR A 160 10.05 -8.39 -8.24
CA THR A 160 10.40 -7.00 -8.54
C THR A 160 11.57 -6.87 -9.49
N LEU A 161 12.60 -7.71 -9.36
CA LEU A 161 13.72 -7.73 -10.31
C LEU A 161 13.26 -8.15 -11.71
N LEU A 162 12.35 -9.12 -11.81
CA LEU A 162 11.80 -9.52 -13.09
C LEU A 162 10.97 -8.40 -13.72
N ILE A 163 10.13 -7.72 -12.95
CA ILE A 163 9.34 -6.57 -13.42
C ILE A 163 10.28 -5.44 -13.89
N VAL A 164 11.36 -5.14 -13.16
CA VAL A 164 12.38 -4.17 -13.58
C VAL A 164 13.04 -4.59 -14.89
N PHE A 165 13.40 -5.86 -15.04
CA PHE A 165 13.98 -6.39 -16.26
C PHE A 165 13.03 -6.24 -17.46
N VAL A 166 11.76 -6.63 -17.31
CA VAL A 166 10.71 -6.43 -18.33
C VAL A 166 10.61 -4.95 -18.70
N GLY A 167 10.55 -4.06 -17.70
CA GLY A 167 10.47 -2.63 -17.94
C GLY A 167 11.66 -2.12 -18.76
N LEU A 168 12.89 -2.52 -18.43
CA LEU A 168 14.10 -2.09 -19.14
C LEU A 168 14.11 -2.61 -20.58
N PHE A 169 13.67 -3.85 -20.80
CA PHE A 169 13.49 -4.42 -22.13
C PHE A 169 12.47 -3.61 -22.96
N LEU A 170 11.30 -3.30 -22.39
CA LEU A 170 10.25 -2.50 -23.02
C LEU A 170 10.70 -1.06 -23.31
N TYR A 171 11.49 -0.47 -22.41
CA TYR A 171 12.13 0.82 -22.63
C TYR A 171 13.11 0.77 -23.80
N ALA A 172 13.90 -0.31 -23.92
CA ALA A 172 14.84 -0.50 -25.04
C ALA A 172 14.12 -0.72 -26.38
N LEU A 173 12.97 -1.38 -26.36
CA LEU A 173 12.08 -1.51 -27.51
C LEU A 173 11.55 -0.14 -27.97
N TYR A 174 11.15 0.72 -27.02
CA TYR A 174 10.68 2.07 -27.33
C TYR A 174 11.78 2.97 -27.92
N THR A 175 13.04 2.82 -27.46
CA THR A 175 14.19 3.60 -27.95
C THR A 175 14.84 3.04 -29.22
N VAL A 176 14.29 1.98 -29.84
CA VAL A 176 14.71 1.41 -31.14
C VAL A 176 16.16 0.88 -31.15
N HIS A 177 16.57 0.15 -30.11
CA HIS A 177 17.91 -0.47 -30.07
C HIS A 177 17.87 -1.93 -30.59
N THR A 178 17.81 -2.09 -31.92
CA THR A 178 17.37 -3.33 -32.60
C THR A 178 18.29 -4.55 -32.45
N GLY A 179 19.61 -4.38 -32.38
CA GLY A 179 20.56 -5.51 -32.51
C GLY A 179 20.65 -6.48 -31.32
N ALA A 180 20.29 -6.04 -30.11
CA ALA A 180 20.49 -6.82 -28.89
C ALA A 180 19.20 -7.09 -28.10
N LEU A 181 18.07 -6.53 -28.54
CA LEU A 181 16.75 -6.81 -28.00
C LEU A 181 16.35 -8.28 -28.22
N LEU A 182 16.69 -8.85 -29.38
CA LEU A 182 16.39 -10.26 -29.69
C LEU A 182 17.06 -11.23 -28.71
N LEU A 183 18.30 -10.93 -28.29
CA LEU A 183 19.03 -11.74 -27.30
C LEU A 183 18.37 -11.72 -25.92
N GLN A 184 17.54 -10.72 -25.63
CA GLN A 184 16.89 -10.57 -24.32
C GLN A 184 15.56 -11.32 -24.25
N ILE A 185 14.94 -11.64 -25.39
CA ILE A 185 13.60 -12.23 -25.44
C ILE A 185 13.64 -13.70 -24.99
N GLY A 186 14.67 -14.47 -25.34
CA GLY A 186 14.81 -15.85 -24.86
C GLY A 186 14.81 -15.96 -23.33
N PRO A 187 15.75 -15.30 -22.62
CA PRO A 187 15.77 -15.24 -21.16
C PRO A 187 14.47 -14.70 -20.55
N LEU A 188 13.88 -13.66 -21.16
CA LEU A 188 12.63 -13.08 -20.69
C LEU A 188 11.48 -14.08 -20.76
N VAL A 189 11.30 -14.76 -21.89
CA VAL A 189 10.25 -15.76 -22.08
C VAL A 189 10.49 -16.95 -21.15
N PHE A 190 11.73 -17.41 -21.02
CA PHE A 190 12.09 -18.48 -20.09
C PHE A 190 11.70 -18.17 -18.65
N LEU A 191 12.05 -16.97 -18.15
CA LEU A 191 11.71 -16.54 -16.79
C LEU A 191 10.21 -16.27 -16.62
N LEU A 192 9.48 -15.93 -17.68
CA LEU A 192 8.03 -15.71 -17.62
C LEU A 192 7.24 -17.01 -17.62
N ILE A 193 7.66 -18.03 -18.38
CA ILE A 193 7.02 -19.35 -18.40
C ILE A 193 7.10 -20.01 -17.02
N SER A 194 8.20 -19.81 -16.29
CA SER A 194 8.36 -20.32 -14.92
C SER A 194 7.67 -19.46 -13.85
N SER A 195 7.03 -18.34 -14.22
CA SER A 195 6.45 -17.37 -13.26
C SER A 195 4.95 -17.57 -12.98
N ASN A 196 4.43 -16.83 -11.99
CA ASN A 196 3.04 -16.93 -11.53
C ASN A 196 2.02 -16.12 -12.39
N ARG A 197 0.71 -16.28 -12.12
CA ARG A 197 -0.40 -15.56 -12.83
C ARG A 197 -0.17 -14.06 -12.88
N SER A 198 0.14 -13.51 -11.73
CA SER A 198 0.14 -12.09 -11.47
C SER A 198 1.24 -11.41 -12.26
N LEU A 199 2.39 -12.07 -12.35
CA LEU A 199 3.53 -11.61 -13.10
C LEU A 199 3.28 -11.65 -14.61
N LEU A 200 2.66 -12.73 -15.11
CA LEU A 200 2.25 -12.80 -16.52
C LEU A 200 1.26 -11.68 -16.88
N LEU A 201 0.21 -11.49 -16.08
CA LEU A 201 -0.78 -10.42 -16.28
C LEU A 201 -0.12 -9.05 -16.26
N THR A 202 0.81 -8.84 -15.32
CA THR A 202 1.59 -7.60 -15.21
C THR A 202 2.34 -7.30 -16.49
N VAL A 203 3.06 -8.27 -17.05
CA VAL A 203 3.79 -8.10 -18.31
C VAL A 203 2.85 -7.83 -19.47
N ILE A 204 1.73 -8.54 -19.58
CA ILE A 204 0.72 -8.32 -20.62
C ILE A 204 0.22 -6.87 -20.57
N VAL A 205 -0.17 -6.38 -19.38
CA VAL A 205 -0.64 -5.00 -19.21
C VAL A 205 0.44 -3.99 -19.60
N MET A 206 1.70 -4.18 -19.17
CA MET A 206 2.80 -3.30 -19.56
C MET A 206 2.99 -3.24 -21.09
N VAL A 207 2.96 -4.41 -21.76
CA VAL A 207 3.10 -4.51 -23.22
C VAL A 207 1.94 -3.80 -23.91
N LEU A 208 0.70 -4.01 -23.47
CA LEU A 208 -0.47 -3.37 -24.05
C LEU A 208 -0.40 -1.84 -23.92
N VAL A 209 -0.05 -1.33 -22.74
CA VAL A 209 0.11 0.12 -22.54
C VAL A 209 1.21 0.67 -23.44
N LEU A 210 2.35 -0.03 -23.59
CA LEU A 210 3.42 0.39 -24.50
C LEU A 210 2.97 0.38 -25.97
N LEU A 211 2.25 -0.65 -26.41
CA LEU A 211 1.72 -0.74 -27.78
C LEU A 211 0.77 0.42 -28.08
N VAL A 212 -0.12 0.76 -27.16
CA VAL A 212 -1.01 1.93 -27.28
C VAL A 212 -0.18 3.21 -27.43
N VAL A 213 0.86 3.40 -26.63
CA VAL A 213 1.77 4.55 -26.74
C VAL A 213 2.47 4.59 -28.10
N LEU A 214 3.01 3.46 -28.57
CA LEU A 214 3.68 3.34 -29.87
C LEU A 214 2.73 3.67 -31.02
N LEU A 215 1.47 3.21 -30.96
CA LEU A 215 0.43 3.51 -31.95
C LEU A 215 0.08 4.99 -31.97
N ILE A 216 -0.19 5.59 -30.81
CA ILE A 216 -0.52 7.03 -30.68
C ILE A 216 0.63 7.90 -31.18
N LYS A 217 1.88 7.50 -30.90
CA LYS A 217 3.09 8.23 -31.35
C LYS A 217 3.53 7.84 -32.77
N ASN A 218 2.76 7.02 -33.49
CA ASN A 218 3.03 6.60 -34.87
C ASN A 218 4.41 5.92 -35.05
N ARG A 219 4.89 5.17 -34.04
CA ARG A 219 6.19 4.47 -34.04
C ARG A 219 6.03 2.99 -34.39
N TRP A 220 5.77 2.70 -35.66
CA TRP A 220 5.50 1.34 -36.17
C TRP A 220 6.69 0.38 -36.14
N LYS A 221 7.93 0.88 -36.29
CA LYS A 221 9.13 0.02 -36.35
C LYS A 221 9.26 -0.88 -35.11
N PRO A 222 9.26 -0.36 -33.87
CA PRO A 222 9.24 -1.20 -32.66
C PRO A 222 8.15 -2.28 -32.64
N ILE A 223 6.94 -1.97 -33.10
CA ILE A 223 5.81 -2.92 -33.15
C ILE A 223 6.17 -4.11 -34.04
N LEU A 224 6.70 -3.85 -35.24
CA LEU A 224 7.12 -4.92 -36.16
C LEU A 224 8.22 -5.81 -35.56
N HIS A 225 9.18 -5.23 -34.84
CA HIS A 225 10.23 -6.01 -34.18
C HIS A 225 9.67 -6.87 -33.05
N PHE A 226 8.76 -6.33 -32.25
CA PHE A 226 8.09 -7.08 -31.19
C PHE A 226 7.34 -8.28 -31.77
N VAL A 227 6.53 -8.07 -32.80
CA VAL A 227 5.80 -9.12 -33.50
C VAL A 227 6.76 -10.18 -34.05
N PHE A 228 7.78 -9.76 -34.82
CA PHE A 228 8.75 -10.68 -35.40
C PHE A 228 9.45 -11.53 -34.35
N ALA A 229 9.89 -10.92 -33.26
CA ALA A 229 10.65 -11.60 -32.24
C ALA A 229 9.78 -12.56 -31.40
N PHE A 230 8.55 -12.16 -31.10
CA PHE A 230 7.57 -13.03 -30.46
C PHE A 230 7.22 -14.23 -31.35
N SER A 231 7.03 -14.00 -32.65
CA SER A 231 6.83 -15.08 -33.64
C SER A 231 8.04 -16.02 -33.73
N LEU A 232 9.27 -15.49 -33.67
CA LEU A 232 10.48 -16.31 -33.68
C LEU A 232 10.59 -17.20 -32.44
N VAL A 233 10.26 -16.67 -31.26
CA VAL A 233 10.24 -17.49 -30.04
C VAL A 233 9.11 -18.51 -30.07
N GLY A 234 7.92 -18.13 -30.55
CA GLY A 234 6.83 -19.08 -30.77
C GLY A 234 7.24 -20.22 -31.71
N LEU A 235 7.97 -19.90 -32.78
CA LEU A 235 8.50 -20.90 -33.71
C LEU A 235 9.55 -21.80 -33.04
N VAL A 236 10.51 -21.23 -32.30
CA VAL A 236 11.51 -22.03 -31.58
C VAL A 236 10.85 -22.91 -30.52
N ALA A 237 9.90 -22.39 -29.75
CA ALA A 237 9.15 -23.17 -28.77
C ALA A 237 8.33 -24.29 -29.43
N ALA A 238 7.71 -24.04 -30.59
CA ALA A 238 7.00 -25.07 -31.34
C ALA A 238 7.95 -26.16 -31.89
N LEU A 239 9.16 -25.78 -32.32
CA LEU A 239 10.16 -26.72 -32.84
C LEU A 239 10.92 -27.47 -31.75
N ALA A 240 10.96 -26.93 -30.53
CA ALA A 240 11.81 -27.38 -29.45
C ALA A 240 11.03 -27.84 -28.19
N GLY A 241 9.69 -27.83 -28.26
CA GLY A 241 8.77 -27.72 -27.12
C GLY A 241 8.98 -28.71 -25.99
N GLU A 242 9.23 -29.98 -26.27
CA GLU A 242 9.58 -30.93 -25.21
C GLU A 242 11.08 -31.10 -25.06
N SER A 243 11.83 -31.18 -26.16
CA SER A 243 13.25 -31.56 -26.14
C SER A 243 14.14 -30.50 -25.47
N VAL A 244 13.89 -29.21 -25.72
CA VAL A 244 14.68 -28.11 -25.13
C VAL A 244 14.22 -27.81 -23.71
N LEU A 245 12.92 -27.87 -23.43
CA LEU A 245 12.42 -27.68 -22.07
C LEU A 245 12.90 -28.82 -21.16
N ALA A 246 12.85 -30.07 -21.62
CA ALA A 246 13.42 -31.23 -20.91
C ALA A 246 14.94 -31.14 -20.73
N MET A 247 15.69 -30.68 -21.75
CA MET A 247 17.14 -30.47 -21.64
C MET A 247 17.51 -29.37 -20.61
N LEU A 248 16.60 -28.41 -20.39
CA LEU A 248 16.71 -27.39 -19.35
C LEU A 248 16.11 -27.84 -18.00
N GLY A 249 15.67 -29.08 -17.88
CA GLY A 249 15.06 -29.65 -16.67
C GLY A 249 13.67 -29.09 -16.35
N ILE A 250 12.97 -28.53 -17.35
CA ILE A 250 11.65 -27.95 -17.20
C ILE A 250 10.62 -28.89 -17.80
N ASP A 251 9.81 -29.49 -16.94
CA ASP A 251 8.53 -30.04 -17.35
C ASP A 251 7.55 -28.87 -17.54
N PHE A 252 7.21 -28.59 -18.81
CA PHE A 252 6.32 -27.47 -19.15
C PHE A 252 4.97 -27.58 -18.45
N TYR A 253 4.36 -28.77 -18.43
CA TYR A 253 3.07 -28.99 -17.80
C TYR A 253 3.17 -28.94 -16.27
N ALA A 254 4.35 -29.20 -15.70
CA ALA A 254 4.62 -28.89 -14.29
C ALA A 254 4.84 -27.39 -13.99
N THR A 255 4.89 -26.50 -15.00
CA THR A 255 4.94 -25.04 -14.76
C THR A 255 3.55 -24.46 -14.47
N ALA A 256 3.50 -23.28 -13.85
CA ALA A 256 2.24 -22.59 -13.59
C ALA A 256 1.49 -22.19 -14.87
N LEU A 257 2.20 -21.93 -15.97
CA LEU A 257 1.61 -21.64 -17.27
C LEU A 257 1.10 -22.93 -17.95
N GLY A 258 1.91 -24.00 -17.95
CA GLY A 258 1.55 -25.27 -18.58
C GLY A 258 0.34 -25.94 -17.92
N ARG A 259 0.30 -26.03 -16.58
CA ARG A 259 -0.88 -26.52 -15.84
C ARG A 259 -2.17 -25.81 -16.24
N ARG A 260 -2.11 -24.52 -16.59
CA ARG A 260 -3.29 -23.75 -16.97
C ARG A 260 -3.71 -23.95 -18.39
N ILE A 261 -2.73 -24.05 -19.29
CA ILE A 261 -3.02 -24.44 -20.67
C ILE A 261 -3.69 -25.82 -20.64
N GLU A 262 -3.20 -26.74 -19.82
CA GLU A 262 -3.83 -28.05 -19.58
C GLU A 262 -5.25 -27.92 -19.02
N VAL A 263 -5.47 -27.13 -17.97
CA VAL A 263 -6.82 -26.87 -17.42
C VAL A 263 -7.76 -26.24 -18.46
N MET A 264 -7.31 -25.24 -19.23
CA MET A 264 -8.11 -24.59 -20.28
C MET A 264 -8.44 -25.55 -21.43
N LEU A 265 -7.49 -26.40 -21.81
CA LEU A 265 -7.73 -27.45 -22.80
C LEU A 265 -8.69 -28.51 -22.24
N GLY A 266 -8.63 -28.79 -20.93
CA GLY A 266 -9.57 -29.65 -20.21
C GLY A 266 -10.99 -29.09 -20.14
N MET A 267 -11.14 -27.77 -19.99
CA MET A 267 -12.44 -27.07 -20.00
C MET A 267 -13.13 -27.13 -21.37
N GLY A 268 -12.38 -27.29 -22.46
CA GLY A 268 -12.92 -27.48 -23.82
C GLY A 268 -13.23 -28.93 -24.20
N GLY A 269 -12.88 -29.90 -23.35
CA GLY A 269 -13.11 -31.33 -23.57
C GLY A 269 -14.49 -31.80 -23.10
N SER A 270 -14.95 -32.94 -23.61
CA SER A 270 -16.25 -33.57 -23.27
C SER A 270 -16.41 -34.01 -21.81
N SER A 271 -15.37 -33.88 -21.00
CA SER A 271 -15.33 -34.16 -19.57
C SER A 271 -15.52 -32.87 -18.77
N GLY A 272 -16.71 -32.28 -18.88
CA GLY A 272 -17.08 -30.99 -18.29
C GLY A 272 -16.58 -30.84 -16.85
N MET A 273 -15.50 -30.09 -16.69
CA MET A 273 -14.97 -29.70 -15.39
C MET A 273 -15.87 -28.59 -14.85
N SER A 274 -16.45 -28.79 -13.67
CA SER A 274 -17.28 -27.79 -12.99
C SER A 274 -16.41 -26.60 -12.59
N LEU A 275 -16.88 -25.37 -12.81
CA LEU A 275 -16.19 -24.15 -12.33
C LEU A 275 -15.94 -24.15 -10.80
N GLY A 276 -16.66 -25.00 -10.05
CA GLY A 276 -16.44 -25.19 -8.62
C GLY A 276 -15.22 -26.04 -8.25
N GLU A 277 -14.63 -26.77 -9.21
CA GLU A 277 -13.40 -27.55 -8.99
C GLU A 277 -12.13 -26.68 -9.15
N ASP A 278 -12.25 -25.46 -9.70
CA ASP A 278 -11.16 -24.49 -9.74
C ASP A 278 -11.05 -23.75 -8.40
N VAL A 279 -10.25 -24.32 -7.51
CA VAL A 279 -9.85 -23.75 -6.21
C VAL A 279 -9.49 -22.26 -6.32
N THR A 280 -8.94 -21.80 -7.45
CA THR A 280 -8.50 -20.41 -7.59
C THR A 280 -9.63 -19.41 -7.85
N ILE A 281 -10.71 -19.82 -8.50
CA ILE A 281 -11.90 -18.98 -8.73
C ILE A 281 -12.82 -19.07 -7.52
N GLY A 282 -13.04 -20.28 -6.99
CA GLY A 282 -13.80 -20.51 -5.77
C GLY A 282 -13.26 -19.67 -4.61
N GLN A 283 -11.94 -19.70 -4.38
CA GLN A 283 -11.29 -18.90 -3.34
C GLN A 283 -11.53 -17.39 -3.51
N ARG A 284 -11.53 -16.88 -4.74
CA ARG A 284 -11.74 -15.44 -5.01
C ARG A 284 -13.18 -15.04 -4.78
N LEU A 285 -14.14 -15.89 -5.13
CA LEU A 285 -15.56 -15.66 -4.87
C LEU A 285 -15.82 -15.66 -3.36
N TYR A 286 -15.25 -16.61 -2.62
CA TYR A 286 -15.33 -16.66 -1.17
C TYR A 286 -14.73 -15.40 -0.52
N GLU A 287 -13.52 -14.99 -0.92
CA GLU A 287 -12.93 -13.73 -0.45
C GLU A 287 -13.83 -12.51 -0.70
N VAL A 288 -14.51 -12.47 -1.85
CA VAL A 288 -15.46 -11.39 -2.17
C VAL A 288 -16.68 -11.42 -1.27
N GLU A 289 -17.24 -12.61 -1.04
CA GLU A 289 -18.42 -12.79 -0.19
C GLU A 289 -18.16 -12.31 1.23
N VAL A 290 -17.08 -12.78 1.86
CA VAL A 290 -16.68 -12.38 3.23
C VAL A 290 -16.43 -10.87 3.32
N ILE A 291 -15.78 -10.27 2.31
CA ILE A 291 -15.54 -8.82 2.28
C ILE A 291 -16.85 -8.04 2.14
N VAL A 292 -17.75 -8.47 1.25
CA VAL A 292 -19.03 -7.79 1.02
C VAL A 292 -19.92 -7.87 2.26
N GLU A 293 -19.95 -9.02 2.93
CA GLU A 293 -20.64 -9.21 4.20
C GLU A 293 -20.07 -8.30 5.29
N THR A 294 -18.74 -8.31 5.46
CA THR A 294 -18.07 -7.48 6.47
C THR A 294 -18.33 -5.99 6.21
N LEU A 295 -18.19 -5.52 4.98
CA LEU A 295 -18.49 -4.13 4.61
C LEU A 295 -19.98 -3.80 4.72
N GLY A 296 -20.85 -4.77 4.48
CA GLY A 296 -22.31 -4.65 4.60
C GLY A 296 -22.81 -4.50 6.03
N SER A 297 -22.05 -4.97 7.02
CA SER A 297 -22.40 -4.87 8.45
C SER A 297 -22.53 -3.42 8.94
N ASN A 298 -21.80 -2.47 8.34
CA ASN A 298 -21.88 -1.06 8.67
C ASN A 298 -21.71 -0.19 7.42
N PRO A 299 -22.68 0.70 7.10
CA PRO A 299 -22.59 1.55 5.90
C PRO A 299 -21.36 2.47 5.87
N LEU A 300 -20.74 2.79 7.02
CA LEU A 300 -19.49 3.56 7.08
C LEU A 300 -18.29 2.75 6.59
N PHE A 301 -18.31 1.42 6.70
CA PHE A 301 -17.24 0.56 6.18
C PHE A 301 -17.18 0.60 4.65
N TRP A 302 -18.29 0.79 3.95
CA TRP A 302 -18.23 1.03 2.50
C TRP A 302 -17.44 2.30 2.16
N LEU A 303 -17.58 3.37 2.94
CA LEU A 303 -16.91 4.64 2.67
C LEU A 303 -15.42 4.60 3.03
N PHE A 304 -15.11 4.07 4.22
CA PHE A 304 -13.77 4.18 4.80
C PHE A 304 -13.06 2.84 5.01
N GLY A 305 -13.72 1.72 4.74
CA GLY A 305 -13.20 0.39 5.00
C GLY A 305 -13.35 -0.02 6.47
N TYR A 306 -12.88 -1.23 6.75
CA TYR A 306 -12.69 -1.88 8.04
C TYR A 306 -11.39 -1.45 8.74
N GLY A 307 -10.60 -0.58 8.11
CA GLY A 307 -9.42 0.05 8.69
C GLY A 307 -8.13 -0.76 8.59
N ALA A 308 -7.06 -0.18 9.12
CA ALA A 308 -5.73 -0.78 9.19
C ALA A 308 -5.78 -2.04 10.05
N GLY A 309 -5.02 -3.06 9.65
CA GLY A 309 -4.96 -4.31 10.39
C GLY A 309 -6.20 -5.20 10.30
N GLY A 310 -7.18 -4.84 9.47
CA GLY A 310 -8.38 -5.65 9.27
C GLY A 310 -8.03 -7.07 8.82
N THR A 311 -8.68 -8.03 9.45
CA THR A 311 -8.60 -9.46 9.20
C THR A 311 -9.95 -9.98 8.76
N ILE A 312 -9.93 -11.09 8.03
CA ILE A 312 -11.14 -11.80 7.63
C ILE A 312 -10.98 -13.28 7.97
N ASP A 313 -12.08 -13.90 8.36
CA ASP A 313 -12.13 -15.34 8.56
C ASP A 313 -11.92 -16.06 7.22
N MET A 314 -10.92 -16.94 7.20
CA MET A 314 -10.56 -17.77 6.07
C MET A 314 -10.54 -19.25 6.46
N SER A 315 -11.22 -19.63 7.53
CA SER A 315 -11.44 -21.02 7.93
C SER A 315 -12.09 -21.83 6.79
N GLY A 316 -12.97 -21.21 6.02
CA GLY A 316 -13.59 -21.78 4.81
C GLY A 316 -12.74 -21.68 3.53
N SER A 317 -11.48 -21.24 3.61
CA SER A 317 -10.61 -21.06 2.44
C SER A 317 -10.35 -22.39 1.71
N LEU A 318 -10.59 -22.39 0.40
CA LEU A 318 -10.28 -23.50 -0.50
C LEU A 318 -8.77 -23.59 -0.81
N ASP A 319 -8.01 -22.53 -0.53
CA ASP A 319 -6.57 -22.44 -0.76
C ASP A 319 -5.78 -22.48 0.57
N PRO A 320 -5.08 -23.59 0.89
CA PRO A 320 -4.31 -23.74 2.13
C PRO A 320 -3.13 -22.76 2.24
N SER A 321 -2.68 -22.17 1.11
CA SER A 321 -1.61 -21.17 1.15
C SER A 321 -2.07 -19.87 1.81
N VAL A 322 -3.38 -19.60 1.81
CA VAL A 322 -3.99 -18.41 2.44
C VAL A 322 -3.91 -18.51 3.96
N THR A 323 -4.32 -19.66 4.50
CA THR A 323 -4.33 -19.93 5.94
C THR A 323 -2.92 -20.10 6.50
N SER A 324 -2.01 -20.74 5.76
CA SER A 324 -0.60 -20.86 6.16
C SER A 324 0.19 -19.54 6.16
N ALA A 325 -0.29 -18.51 5.46
CA ALA A 325 0.33 -17.18 5.43
C ALA A 325 -0.14 -16.26 6.56
N ALA A 326 -1.07 -16.71 7.40
CA ALA A 326 -1.59 -15.95 8.52
C ALA A 326 -0.62 -15.96 9.70
N LEU A 327 -0.32 -14.78 10.26
CA LEU A 327 0.48 -14.69 11.49
C LEU A 327 -0.30 -15.09 12.75
N LEU A 328 -1.64 -15.12 12.67
CA LEU A 328 -2.53 -15.29 13.82
C LEU A 328 -3.49 -16.49 13.68
N GLY A 329 -3.30 -17.35 12.67
CA GLY A 329 -4.16 -18.51 12.42
C GLY A 329 -5.23 -18.31 11.35
N MET A 330 -6.03 -19.34 11.12
CA MET A 330 -6.91 -19.46 9.94
C MET A 330 -8.14 -18.57 9.97
N THR A 331 -8.56 -18.12 11.15
CA THR A 331 -9.72 -17.24 11.38
C THR A 331 -9.36 -15.76 11.34
N GLU A 332 -8.06 -15.42 11.42
CA GLU A 332 -7.57 -14.04 11.52
C GLU A 332 -6.59 -13.74 10.38
N VAL A 333 -7.07 -13.88 9.14
CA VAL A 333 -6.23 -13.72 7.96
C VAL A 333 -6.22 -12.28 7.47
N HIS A 334 -5.05 -11.66 7.56
CA HIS A 334 -4.84 -10.28 7.10
C HIS A 334 -4.62 -10.18 5.59
N ASN A 335 -4.13 -11.24 4.94
CA ASN A 335 -3.81 -11.23 3.50
C ASN A 335 -5.03 -11.60 2.65
N VAL A 336 -5.74 -10.57 2.18
CA VAL A 336 -6.76 -10.72 1.13
C VAL A 336 -6.07 -10.83 -0.23
N HIS A 337 -6.28 -11.90 -1.00
CA HIS A 337 -5.55 -12.09 -2.26
C HIS A 337 -6.22 -11.42 -3.48
N PHE A 338 -7.17 -10.54 -3.22
CA PHE A 338 -7.92 -9.77 -4.20
C PHE A 338 -7.76 -8.28 -3.93
N LEU A 339 -6.86 -7.59 -4.65
CA LEU A 339 -6.44 -6.22 -4.30
C LEU A 339 -7.58 -5.22 -4.19
N HIS A 340 -8.56 -5.25 -5.10
CA HIS A 340 -9.65 -4.29 -5.01
C HIS A 340 -10.59 -4.61 -3.85
N GLY A 341 -10.83 -5.90 -3.58
CA GLY A 341 -11.47 -6.35 -2.34
C GLY A 341 -10.67 -5.88 -1.13
N ALA A 342 -9.35 -6.01 -1.13
CA ALA A 342 -8.48 -5.62 -0.02
C ALA A 342 -8.39 -4.10 0.18
N VAL A 343 -8.32 -3.32 -0.90
CA VAL A 343 -8.31 -1.85 -0.85
C VAL A 343 -9.67 -1.34 -0.38
N LEU A 344 -10.75 -1.91 -0.88
CA LEU A 344 -12.10 -1.60 -0.45
C LEU A 344 -12.33 -2.03 1.01
N PHE A 345 -11.89 -3.22 1.37
CA PHE A 345 -11.95 -3.77 2.72
C PHE A 345 -11.18 -2.89 3.70
N ARG A 346 -9.93 -2.49 3.42
CA ARG A 346 -9.12 -1.73 4.39
C ARG A 346 -9.36 -0.21 4.36
N TYR A 347 -9.64 0.33 3.18
CA TYR A 347 -9.64 1.78 2.94
C TYR A 347 -10.96 2.30 2.36
N GLY A 348 -11.92 1.43 2.06
CA GLY A 348 -13.22 1.81 1.52
C GLY A 348 -13.16 2.38 0.12
N LEU A 349 -14.29 2.94 -0.30
CA LEU A 349 -14.42 3.65 -1.58
C LEU A 349 -13.48 4.86 -1.66
N PHE A 350 -13.17 5.50 -0.53
CA PHE A 350 -12.19 6.59 -0.50
C PHE A 350 -10.80 6.13 -0.94
N GLY A 351 -10.28 5.06 -0.34
CA GLY A 351 -8.97 4.50 -0.74
C GLY A 351 -8.97 3.99 -2.18
N ALA A 352 -10.05 3.32 -2.60
CA ALA A 352 -10.21 2.88 -3.98
C ALA A 352 -10.16 4.06 -4.98
N ALA A 353 -10.79 5.19 -4.65
CA ALA A 353 -10.74 6.40 -5.47
C ALA A 353 -9.33 7.00 -5.57
N VAL A 354 -8.56 6.97 -4.47
CA VAL A 354 -7.15 7.43 -4.49
C VAL A 354 -6.30 6.55 -5.41
N VAL A 355 -6.42 5.22 -5.30
CA VAL A 355 -5.69 4.27 -6.15
C VAL A 355 -6.09 4.42 -7.63
N ALA A 356 -7.40 4.54 -7.91
CA ALA A 356 -7.89 4.77 -9.27
C ALA A 356 -7.36 6.10 -9.86
N GLY A 357 -7.36 7.17 -9.06
CA GLY A 357 -6.80 8.47 -9.45
C GLY A 357 -5.30 8.40 -9.75
N LEU A 358 -4.55 7.61 -8.98
CA LEU A 358 -3.12 7.36 -9.22
C LEU A 358 -2.89 6.63 -10.54
N ILE A 359 -3.60 5.52 -10.77
CA ILE A 359 -3.51 4.74 -12.02
C ILE A 359 -3.84 5.62 -13.22
N TRP A 360 -4.95 6.38 -13.14
CA TRP A 360 -5.36 7.31 -14.20
C TRP A 360 -4.26 8.33 -14.51
N ARG A 361 -3.66 8.94 -13.48
CA ARG A 361 -2.54 9.89 -13.65
C ARG A 361 -1.33 9.23 -14.29
N LEU A 362 -0.96 8.02 -13.88
CA LEU A 362 0.18 7.29 -14.47
C LEU A 362 -0.08 7.01 -15.95
N VAL A 363 -1.22 6.41 -16.30
CA VAL A 363 -1.59 6.08 -17.69
C VAL A 363 -1.62 7.33 -18.57
N THR A 364 -2.36 8.36 -18.15
CA THR A 364 -2.49 9.60 -18.95
C THR A 364 -1.16 10.31 -19.16
N THR A 365 -0.27 10.27 -18.17
CA THR A 365 1.06 10.87 -18.26
C THR A 365 1.95 10.14 -19.26
N THR A 366 1.95 8.80 -19.20
CA THR A 366 2.67 7.92 -20.14
C THR A 366 2.24 8.15 -21.58
N VAL A 367 0.94 8.35 -21.81
CA VAL A 367 0.39 8.59 -23.16
C VAL A 367 0.74 9.98 -23.68
N LYS A 368 0.62 11.02 -22.82
CA LYS A 368 0.78 12.42 -23.24
C LYS A 368 2.24 12.79 -23.54
N HIS A 369 3.16 12.45 -22.65
CA HIS A 369 4.54 12.93 -22.73
C HIS A 369 5.40 12.02 -23.62
N ALA A 370 6.37 12.62 -24.31
CA ALA A 370 7.27 11.88 -25.22
C ALA A 370 8.58 11.42 -24.55
N ASP A 371 8.78 11.71 -23.27
CA ASP A 371 10.01 11.37 -22.57
C ASP A 371 10.11 9.86 -22.32
N HIS A 372 11.12 9.23 -22.91
CA HIS A 372 11.29 7.78 -22.85
C HIS A 372 11.43 7.31 -21.38
N SER A 373 12.20 8.04 -20.55
CA SER A 373 12.42 7.64 -19.15
C SER A 373 11.12 7.70 -18.34
N LEU A 374 10.26 8.69 -18.62
CA LEU A 374 8.97 8.84 -17.96
C LEU A 374 8.02 7.69 -18.29
N ILE A 375 8.03 7.25 -19.54
CA ILE A 375 7.28 6.07 -19.98
C ILE A 375 7.73 4.83 -19.22
N PHE A 376 9.04 4.59 -19.13
CA PHE A 376 9.59 3.46 -18.36
C PHE A 376 9.13 3.49 -16.90
N ALA A 377 9.33 4.61 -16.19
CA ALA A 377 9.01 4.66 -14.76
C ALA A 377 7.52 4.55 -14.49
N ASN A 378 6.66 5.15 -15.31
CA ASN A 378 5.22 5.02 -15.15
C ASN A 378 4.74 3.60 -15.48
N LEU A 379 5.29 2.96 -16.52
CA LEU A 379 4.99 1.56 -16.83
C LEU A 379 5.43 0.64 -15.69
N LEU A 380 6.60 0.89 -15.10
CA LEU A 380 7.11 0.16 -13.95
C LEU A 380 6.28 0.39 -12.69
N ALA A 381 5.81 1.62 -12.45
CA ALA A 381 4.91 1.91 -11.33
C ALA A 381 3.55 1.21 -11.53
N LEU A 382 2.97 1.32 -12.72
CA LEU A 382 1.73 0.63 -13.09
C LEU A 382 1.87 -0.88 -12.94
N SER A 383 3.00 -1.45 -13.33
CA SER A 383 3.22 -2.88 -13.26
C SER A 383 3.32 -3.38 -11.82
N LEU A 384 3.96 -2.64 -10.92
CA LEU A 384 3.96 -2.96 -9.48
C LEU A 384 2.54 -2.89 -8.91
N ILE A 385 1.73 -1.91 -9.32
CA ILE A 385 0.31 -1.80 -8.90
C ILE A 385 -0.51 -3.00 -9.42
N VAL A 386 -0.35 -3.36 -10.69
CA VAL A 386 -1.04 -4.50 -11.32
C VAL A 386 -0.58 -5.83 -10.74
N TYR A 387 0.71 -5.98 -10.43
CA TYR A 387 1.23 -7.18 -9.79
C TYR A 387 0.63 -7.37 -8.39
N SER A 388 0.46 -6.27 -7.67
CA SER A 388 -0.20 -6.24 -6.37
C SER A 388 -1.67 -6.71 -6.44
N TYR A 389 -2.27 -6.83 -7.64
CA TYR A 389 -3.67 -7.20 -7.82
C TYR A 389 -4.04 -8.55 -7.17
N SER A 390 -3.10 -9.49 -7.15
CA SER A 390 -3.30 -10.83 -6.58
C SER A 390 -2.72 -11.01 -5.17
N SER A 391 -2.08 -9.97 -4.62
CA SER A 391 -1.35 -10.00 -3.35
C SER A 391 -1.43 -8.60 -2.74
N SER A 392 -2.48 -8.36 -1.97
CA SER A 392 -2.87 -7.03 -1.48
C SER A 392 -1.79 -6.30 -0.68
N SER A 393 -0.96 -7.06 0.05
CA SER A 393 0.16 -6.55 0.85
C SER A 393 1.36 -6.06 0.02
N TYR A 394 1.24 -5.94 -1.31
CA TYR A 394 2.32 -5.49 -2.19
C TYR A 394 2.19 -4.00 -2.59
N LEU A 395 0.97 -3.44 -2.66
CA LEU A 395 0.76 -2.11 -3.26
C LEU A 395 1.42 -0.98 -2.47
N LEU A 396 1.27 -0.99 -1.15
CA LEU A 396 1.73 0.11 -0.29
C LEU A 396 3.08 -0.19 0.36
N VAL A 397 3.47 -1.47 0.36
CA VAL A 397 4.69 -1.98 0.99
C VAL A 397 5.89 -1.87 0.06
N GLU A 398 5.67 -1.82 -1.26
CA GLU A 398 6.76 -1.86 -2.24
C GLU A 398 7.54 -0.53 -2.28
N PRO A 399 8.78 -0.48 -1.77
CA PRO A 399 9.59 0.75 -1.72
C PRO A 399 9.85 1.34 -3.11
N LEU A 400 9.99 0.45 -4.10
CA LEU A 400 10.26 0.83 -5.48
C LEU A 400 9.11 1.66 -6.07
N LEU A 401 7.85 1.39 -5.68
CA LEU A 401 6.71 2.17 -6.14
C LEU A 401 6.81 3.63 -5.67
N TRP A 402 7.04 3.85 -4.37
CA TRP A 402 7.18 5.18 -3.78
C TRP A 402 8.35 5.97 -4.40
N PHE A 403 9.46 5.28 -4.69
CA PHE A 403 10.56 5.85 -5.43
C PHE A 403 10.15 6.33 -6.83
N LEU A 404 9.45 5.49 -7.60
CA LEU A 404 9.03 5.83 -8.97
C LEU A 404 8.04 6.98 -9.01
N LEU A 405 7.15 7.08 -8.01
CA LEU A 405 6.23 8.21 -7.87
C LEU A 405 6.99 9.52 -7.60
N ALA A 406 7.99 9.51 -6.72
CA ALA A 406 8.83 10.68 -6.46
C ALA A 406 9.62 11.08 -7.71
N TRP A 407 10.25 10.12 -8.37
CA TRP A 407 11.02 10.36 -9.59
C TRP A 407 10.16 10.90 -10.74
N ARG A 408 8.93 10.41 -10.89
CA ARG A 408 7.97 10.92 -11.89
C ARG A 408 7.74 12.41 -11.69
N VAL A 409 7.48 12.83 -10.45
CA VAL A 409 7.24 14.24 -10.13
C VAL A 409 8.47 15.10 -10.49
N THR A 410 9.67 14.69 -10.08
CA THR A 410 10.90 15.45 -10.38
C THR A 410 11.22 15.49 -11.88
N ARG A 411 10.92 14.43 -12.64
CA ARG A 411 11.14 14.39 -14.09
C ARG A 411 10.17 15.31 -14.84
N MET A 412 8.90 15.31 -14.45
CA MET A 412 7.88 16.18 -15.05
C MET A 412 8.24 17.65 -14.90
N GLU A 413 8.72 18.05 -13.72
CA GLU A 413 9.18 19.41 -13.45
C GLU A 413 10.39 19.79 -14.29
N TRP A 414 11.34 18.87 -14.44
CA TRP A 414 12.51 19.10 -15.30
C TRP A 414 12.10 19.32 -16.76
N ILE A 415 11.17 18.52 -17.28
CA ILE A 415 10.66 18.67 -18.66
C ILE A 415 10.03 20.05 -18.85
N GLN A 416 9.14 20.45 -17.93
CA GLN A 416 8.52 21.79 -17.97
C GLN A 416 9.55 22.91 -17.94
N THR A 417 10.56 22.80 -17.08
CA THR A 417 11.64 23.79 -16.99
C THR A 417 12.43 23.89 -18.30
N GLN A 418 12.73 22.76 -18.94
CA GLN A 418 13.43 22.72 -20.23
C GLN A 418 12.59 23.34 -21.36
N GLU A 419 11.30 22.99 -21.44
CA GLU A 419 10.37 23.56 -22.41
C GLU A 419 10.28 25.09 -22.28
N GLU A 420 10.17 25.61 -21.05
CA GLU A 420 10.18 27.05 -20.79
C GLU A 420 11.49 27.71 -21.21
N THR A 421 12.65 27.14 -20.85
CA THR A 421 13.95 27.71 -21.24
C THR A 421 14.13 27.73 -22.76
N THR A 422 13.66 26.69 -23.45
CA THR A 422 13.74 26.58 -24.91
C THR A 422 12.80 27.58 -25.60
N ALA A 423 11.57 27.73 -25.11
CA ALA A 423 10.61 28.71 -25.63
C ALA A 423 11.09 30.17 -25.44
N ARG A 424 11.77 30.46 -24.32
CA ARG A 424 12.42 31.76 -24.08
C ARG A 424 13.58 32.00 -25.05
N ALA A 425 14.43 31.00 -25.26
CA ALA A 425 15.54 31.10 -26.21
C ALA A 425 15.07 31.29 -27.66
N ALA A 426 13.93 30.70 -28.03
CA ALA A 426 13.32 30.82 -29.35
C ALA A 426 12.57 32.14 -29.60
N GLY A 427 12.42 33.01 -28.58
CA GLY A 427 11.70 34.28 -28.70
C GLY A 427 10.19 34.14 -28.95
N THR A 428 9.66 32.92 -28.96
CA THR A 428 8.23 32.61 -29.12
C THR A 428 7.42 32.86 -27.85
N MET A 429 8.12 33.04 -26.72
CA MET A 429 7.56 33.54 -25.48
C MET A 429 8.01 34.99 -25.29
N GLN A 430 7.15 35.97 -25.55
CA GLN A 430 7.36 37.33 -25.02
C GLN A 430 7.48 37.23 -23.51
N ARG A 431 8.21 38.16 -22.88
CA ARG A 431 8.35 38.27 -21.42
C ARG A 431 6.94 38.11 -20.84
N ALA A 432 6.60 36.90 -20.40
CA ALA A 432 5.52 36.76 -19.45
C ALA A 432 5.90 37.75 -18.34
N PRO A 433 4.95 38.43 -17.69
CA PRO A 433 5.28 38.91 -16.34
C PRO A 433 6.03 37.74 -15.72
N LYS A 434 7.21 37.99 -15.11
CA LYS A 434 7.83 36.93 -14.32
C LYS A 434 6.64 36.30 -13.59
N LYS A 435 6.44 34.97 -13.66
CA LYS A 435 5.82 34.32 -12.50
C LYS A 435 6.76 34.73 -11.36
N GLY A 436 6.46 35.88 -10.79
CA GLY A 436 7.40 36.84 -10.28
C GLY A 436 7.13 36.86 -8.83
N GLY A 437 7.51 35.72 -8.24
CA GLY A 437 6.81 35.08 -7.15
C GLY A 437 5.91 33.99 -7.77
N THR A 438 6.43 32.78 -7.74
CA THR A 438 5.56 31.64 -7.60
C THR A 438 4.65 31.90 -6.39
N MET A 439 3.40 31.46 -6.41
CA MET A 439 2.64 31.30 -5.17
C MET A 439 3.41 30.27 -4.34
N LYS A 440 4.47 30.65 -3.62
CA LYS A 440 5.57 29.78 -3.16
C LYS A 440 5.47 28.38 -3.76
N ASP A 441 5.80 28.25 -5.06
CA ASP A 441 5.71 26.94 -5.75
C ASP A 441 6.65 25.94 -5.07
N SER A 442 7.53 26.42 -4.18
CA SER A 442 8.35 25.73 -3.22
C SER A 442 8.13 26.26 -1.80
N PHE A 443 7.73 25.39 -0.88
CA PHE A 443 7.71 25.61 0.57
C PHE A 443 9.04 25.13 1.15
N GLY A 444 9.76 26.01 1.83
CA GLY A 444 10.84 25.58 2.72
C GLY A 444 10.31 24.72 3.87
N ILE A 445 11.16 23.92 4.52
CA ILE A 445 10.80 23.35 5.84
C ILE A 445 10.42 24.45 6.82
N GLN A 446 11.10 25.60 6.74
CA GLN A 446 10.77 26.78 7.55
C GLN A 446 9.34 27.27 7.28
N ASP A 447 8.88 27.18 6.03
CA ASP A 447 7.50 27.53 5.66
C ASP A 447 6.51 26.48 6.16
N LEU A 448 6.84 25.20 6.08
CA LEU A 448 6.02 24.14 6.68
C LEU A 448 5.89 24.31 8.20
N ILE A 449 6.99 24.63 8.88
CA ILE A 449 6.99 24.94 10.31
C ILE A 449 6.13 26.19 10.56
N GLN A 450 6.25 27.25 9.75
CA GLN A 450 5.43 28.45 9.88
C GLN A 450 3.94 28.19 9.61
N ILE A 451 3.59 27.33 8.65
CA ILE A 451 2.21 26.93 8.35
C ILE A 451 1.62 26.18 9.55
N VAL A 452 2.38 25.23 10.10
CA VAL A 452 1.99 24.50 11.31
C VAL A 452 1.87 25.45 12.51
N GLN A 453 2.81 26.38 12.70
CA GLN A 453 2.75 27.39 13.77
C GLN A 453 1.53 28.32 13.62
N LYS A 454 1.25 28.80 12.40
CA LYS A 454 0.11 29.66 12.06
C LYS A 454 -1.22 28.98 12.34
N ARG A 455 -1.28 27.65 12.22
CA ARG A 455 -2.48 26.83 12.46
C ARG A 455 -2.32 25.88 13.64
N ILE A 456 -1.41 26.16 14.58
CA ILE A 456 -1.13 25.26 15.71
C ILE A 456 -2.36 25.07 16.60
N LYS A 457 -3.22 26.10 16.71
CA LYS A 457 -4.50 26.02 17.40
C LYS A 457 -5.47 25.04 16.73
N LEU A 458 -5.49 25.01 15.39
CA LEU A 458 -6.31 24.06 14.64
C LEU A 458 -5.74 22.64 14.78
N LEU A 459 -4.41 22.47 14.67
CA LEU A 459 -3.76 21.19 14.90
C LEU A 459 -4.07 20.66 16.31
N GLY A 460 -3.90 21.52 17.33
CA GLY A 460 -4.25 21.20 18.71
C GLY A 460 -5.73 20.86 18.89
N LEU A 461 -6.64 21.57 18.22
CA LEU A 461 -8.07 21.27 18.24
C LEU A 461 -8.38 19.90 17.62
N VAL A 462 -7.76 19.57 16.48
CA VAL A 462 -7.95 18.26 15.83
C VAL A 462 -7.38 17.14 16.68
N VAL A 463 -6.19 17.32 17.26
CA VAL A 463 -5.60 16.35 18.19
C VAL A 463 -6.48 16.19 19.43
N LEU A 464 -6.97 17.29 20.01
CA LEU A 464 -7.87 17.25 21.17
C LEU A 464 -9.20 16.56 20.82
N ALA A 465 -9.77 16.84 19.66
CA ALA A 465 -10.99 16.17 19.18
C ALA A 465 -10.75 14.67 19.00
N ALA A 466 -9.61 14.27 18.42
CA ALA A 466 -9.23 12.87 18.27
C ALA A 466 -9.04 12.18 19.63
N LEU A 467 -8.36 12.82 20.58
CA LEU A 467 -8.20 12.30 21.95
C LEU A 467 -9.53 12.22 22.70
N THR A 468 -10.42 13.20 22.50
CA THR A 468 -11.76 13.18 23.12
C THR A 468 -12.59 12.06 22.53
N ALA A 469 -12.56 11.88 21.20
CA ALA A 469 -13.24 10.78 20.54
C ALA A 469 -12.66 9.42 20.97
N GLY A 470 -11.34 9.30 21.07
CA GLY A 470 -10.65 8.12 21.59
C GLY A 470 -11.05 7.82 23.03
N ALA A 471 -11.08 8.83 23.90
CA ALA A 471 -11.51 8.69 25.28
C ALA A 471 -12.99 8.29 25.40
N VAL A 472 -13.87 8.96 24.65
CA VAL A 472 -15.30 8.62 24.62
C VAL A 472 -15.48 7.18 24.16
N TYR A 473 -14.79 6.77 23.11
CA TYR A 473 -14.84 5.41 22.63
C TYR A 473 -14.33 4.43 23.70
N THR A 474 -13.11 4.60 24.21
CA THR A 474 -12.49 3.68 25.18
C THR A 474 -13.25 3.55 26.49
N TRP A 475 -13.83 4.62 27.03
CA TRP A 475 -14.46 4.58 28.36
C TRP A 475 -15.99 4.51 28.35
N PHE A 476 -16.64 4.78 27.21
CA PHE A 476 -18.11 4.85 27.16
C PHE A 476 -18.75 4.03 26.04
N ILE A 477 -17.98 3.57 25.04
CA ILE A 477 -18.52 2.82 23.89
C ILE A 477 -17.94 1.41 23.83
N ALA A 478 -16.63 1.27 23.98
CA ALA A 478 -15.94 0.00 23.95
C ALA A 478 -16.33 -0.84 25.16
N GLU A 479 -16.86 -2.03 24.90
CA GLU A 479 -17.22 -2.99 25.93
C GLU A 479 -15.93 -3.62 26.51
N PRO A 480 -15.76 -3.67 27.84
CA PRO A 480 -14.58 -4.28 28.43
C PRO A 480 -14.63 -5.79 28.21
N GLU A 481 -13.53 -6.40 27.76
CA GLU A 481 -13.41 -7.85 27.62
C GLU A 481 -12.45 -8.40 28.68
N TYR A 482 -12.88 -9.46 29.36
CA TYR A 482 -12.09 -10.19 30.34
C TYR A 482 -11.67 -11.53 29.76
N GLU A 483 -10.46 -11.96 30.08
CA GLU A 483 -9.87 -13.18 29.58
C GLU A 483 -9.80 -14.22 30.69
N ALA A 484 -10.30 -15.43 30.40
CA ALA A 484 -10.18 -16.60 31.25
C ALA A 484 -9.53 -17.74 30.45
N SER A 485 -8.61 -18.48 31.06
CA SER A 485 -7.85 -19.53 30.38
C SER A 485 -7.77 -20.80 31.21
N THR A 486 -7.88 -21.94 30.52
CA THR A 486 -7.74 -23.30 31.06
C THR A 486 -6.68 -24.03 30.25
N GLN A 487 -5.84 -24.84 30.90
CA GLN A 487 -4.86 -25.66 30.18
C GLN A 487 -5.34 -27.11 30.11
N ILE A 488 -5.22 -27.71 28.92
CA ILE A 488 -5.50 -29.13 28.68
C ILE A 488 -4.20 -29.84 28.29
N LEU A 489 -4.01 -31.05 28.81
CA LEU A 489 -2.91 -31.94 28.48
C LEU A 489 -3.41 -33.04 27.55
N VAL A 490 -2.76 -33.18 26.39
CA VAL A 490 -3.04 -34.25 25.41
C VAL A 490 -1.94 -35.30 25.47
N THR A 491 -2.27 -36.48 25.98
CA THR A 491 -1.33 -37.61 26.05
C THR A 491 -1.53 -38.50 24.82
N PRO A 492 -0.50 -38.87 24.05
CA PRO A 492 -0.65 -39.87 22.99
C PRO A 492 -0.97 -41.25 23.61
N ASP A 493 -1.94 -41.98 23.07
CA ASP A 493 -2.18 -43.37 23.47
C ASP A 493 -1.03 -44.25 22.97
N MET A 494 -0.06 -44.51 23.85
CA MET A 494 1.00 -45.48 23.61
C MET A 494 0.49 -46.85 24.02
N GLY A 495 -0.13 -47.58 23.09
CA GLY A 495 -0.66 -48.93 23.28
C GLY A 495 0.37 -49.95 23.79
N GLY A 496 0.72 -49.87 25.07
CA GLY A 496 1.52 -50.83 25.84
C GLY A 496 2.98 -51.03 25.41
N SER A 497 3.59 -50.14 24.62
CA SER A 497 4.95 -50.35 24.06
C SER A 497 5.92 -49.24 24.49
N GLU A 498 7.16 -49.62 24.84
CA GLU A 498 8.21 -48.78 25.44
C GLU A 498 8.64 -47.55 24.61
N ALA A 499 8.89 -46.45 25.33
CA ALA A 499 9.62 -45.19 25.02
C ALA A 499 9.56 -44.60 23.59
N PRO A 500 9.11 -43.35 23.42
CA PRO A 500 8.86 -42.76 22.10
C PRO A 500 10.14 -42.51 21.29
N ALA A 501 10.09 -42.86 20.01
CA ALA A 501 11.11 -42.50 19.02
C ALA A 501 10.97 -41.02 18.64
N SER A 502 12.04 -40.40 18.13
CA SER A 502 12.04 -38.98 17.74
C SER A 502 11.02 -38.61 16.65
N GLU A 503 10.48 -39.59 15.92
CA GLU A 503 9.40 -39.42 14.94
C GLU A 503 8.02 -39.20 15.61
N ASP A 504 7.82 -39.67 16.85
CA ASP A 504 6.56 -39.56 17.60
C ASP A 504 6.25 -38.11 18.05
N TRP A 505 7.26 -37.25 18.14
CA TRP A 505 7.09 -35.83 18.47
C TRP A 505 6.41 -35.03 17.35
N GLN A 506 6.61 -35.44 16.09
CA GLN A 506 5.92 -34.79 14.96
C GLN A 506 4.45 -35.22 14.88
N SER A 507 4.17 -36.51 15.11
CA SER A 507 2.79 -37.02 15.24
C SER A 507 2.06 -36.43 16.45
N SER A 508 2.76 -36.19 17.56
CA SER A 508 2.18 -35.51 18.74
C SER A 508 1.75 -34.06 18.43
N ARG A 509 2.47 -33.34 17.56
CA ARG A 509 2.07 -31.99 17.12
C ARG A 509 0.84 -32.01 16.21
N GLU A 510 0.77 -32.98 15.30
CA GLU A 510 -0.41 -33.19 14.45
C GLU A 510 -1.65 -33.55 15.28
N LEU A 511 -1.46 -34.34 16.34
CA LEU A 511 -2.50 -34.64 17.33
C LEU A 511 -2.97 -33.36 18.02
N VAL A 512 -2.10 -32.57 18.66
CA VAL A 512 -2.52 -31.34 19.37
C VAL A 512 -3.28 -30.39 18.43
N ASN A 513 -2.86 -30.22 17.18
CA ASN A 513 -3.58 -29.40 16.20
C ASN A 513 -4.97 -29.99 15.84
N THR A 514 -5.09 -31.32 15.81
CA THR A 514 -6.36 -32.01 15.61
C THR A 514 -7.29 -31.77 16.80
N TYR A 515 -6.80 -31.90 18.04
CA TYR A 515 -7.56 -31.58 19.25
C TYR A 515 -7.97 -30.10 19.32
N ASN A 516 -7.09 -29.17 18.92
CA ASN A 516 -7.41 -27.74 18.81
C ASN A 516 -8.55 -27.46 17.82
N THR A 517 -8.65 -28.24 16.75
CA THR A 517 -9.76 -28.11 15.79
C THR A 517 -11.04 -28.78 16.33
N LEU A 518 -10.90 -29.87 17.07
CA LEU A 518 -12.05 -30.61 17.59
C LEU A 518 -12.75 -29.87 18.74
N ILE A 519 -11.99 -29.26 19.66
CA ILE A 519 -12.57 -28.49 20.78
C ILE A 519 -13.36 -27.26 20.30
N THR A 520 -13.02 -26.72 19.13
CA THR A 520 -13.73 -25.59 18.50
C THR A 520 -14.84 -26.04 17.56
N SER A 521 -15.09 -27.35 17.44
CA SER A 521 -16.07 -27.90 16.51
C SER A 521 -17.52 -27.71 17.00
N PRO A 522 -18.49 -27.55 16.08
CA PRO A 522 -19.90 -27.40 16.45
C PRO A 522 -20.42 -28.52 17.36
N ALA A 523 -19.94 -29.76 17.19
CA ALA A 523 -20.36 -30.89 18.02
C ALA A 523 -20.02 -30.71 19.51
N ILE A 524 -18.85 -30.14 19.81
CA ILE A 524 -18.42 -29.86 21.18
C ILE A 524 -19.11 -28.60 21.71
N ILE A 525 -19.21 -27.56 20.89
CA ILE A 525 -19.82 -26.29 21.29
C ILE A 525 -21.33 -26.44 21.54
N GLU A 526 -22.07 -27.16 20.68
CA GLU A 526 -23.50 -27.46 20.87
C GLU A 526 -23.74 -28.15 22.21
N GLN A 527 -22.89 -29.13 22.55
CA GLN A 527 -23.00 -29.85 23.81
C GLN A 527 -22.59 -29.00 25.00
N ALA A 528 -21.57 -28.15 24.85
CA ALA A 528 -21.15 -27.21 25.89
C ALA A 528 -22.24 -26.17 26.17
N VAL A 529 -22.93 -25.65 25.15
CA VAL A 529 -24.07 -24.73 25.29
C VAL A 529 -25.19 -25.36 26.11
N GLN A 530 -25.49 -26.65 25.91
CA GLN A 530 -26.51 -27.36 26.68
C GLN A 530 -26.15 -27.51 28.17
N ASN A 531 -24.86 -27.63 28.47
CA ASN A 531 -24.33 -27.77 29.83
C ASN A 531 -24.05 -26.41 30.51
N LEU A 532 -24.01 -25.33 29.73
CA LEU A 532 -23.66 -24.00 30.22
C LEU A 532 -24.81 -23.40 31.03
N SER A 533 -24.46 -22.81 32.18
CA SER A 533 -25.42 -22.13 33.07
C SER A 533 -25.79 -20.71 32.61
N VAL A 534 -25.14 -20.20 31.57
CA VAL A 534 -25.30 -18.85 31.02
C VAL A 534 -25.89 -18.96 29.60
N GLU A 535 -26.95 -18.22 29.30
CA GLU A 535 -27.54 -18.21 27.96
C GLU A 535 -26.57 -17.56 26.95
N ARG A 536 -26.04 -18.38 26.04
CA ARG A 536 -25.19 -17.97 24.90
C ARG A 536 -25.56 -18.80 23.68
N THR A 537 -25.40 -18.21 22.49
CA THR A 537 -25.53 -18.94 21.23
C THR A 537 -24.23 -19.67 20.89
N GLU A 538 -24.32 -20.73 20.11
CA GLU A 538 -23.14 -21.47 19.61
C GLU A 538 -22.16 -20.53 18.89
N GLU A 539 -22.68 -19.66 18.01
CA GLU A 539 -21.89 -18.66 17.28
C GLU A 539 -21.14 -17.71 18.23
N ALA A 540 -21.76 -17.31 19.34
CA ALA A 540 -21.14 -16.42 20.31
C ALA A 540 -19.96 -17.11 21.01
N ILE A 541 -20.15 -18.33 21.52
CA ILE A 541 -19.07 -19.09 22.19
C ILE A 541 -17.93 -19.37 21.20
N GLN A 542 -18.27 -19.76 19.97
CA GLN A 542 -17.28 -20.06 18.94
C GLN A 542 -16.42 -18.84 18.60
N SER A 543 -17.00 -17.64 18.57
CA SER A 543 -16.27 -16.39 18.30
C SER A 543 -15.38 -15.93 19.48
N GLN A 544 -15.71 -16.32 20.70
CA GLN A 544 -15.02 -15.92 21.93
C GLN A 544 -13.87 -16.85 22.30
N LEU A 545 -13.86 -18.08 21.76
CA LEU A 545 -12.97 -19.15 22.17
C LEU A 545 -11.75 -19.26 21.24
N THR A 546 -10.57 -19.24 21.83
CA THR A 546 -9.28 -19.38 21.14
C THR A 546 -8.49 -20.52 21.78
N VAL A 547 -7.86 -21.36 20.95
CA VAL A 547 -7.01 -22.45 21.44
C VAL A 547 -5.62 -22.34 20.84
N ALA A 548 -4.61 -22.33 21.70
CA ALA A 548 -3.21 -22.23 21.32
C ALA A 548 -2.40 -23.37 21.94
N ALA A 549 -1.64 -24.09 21.12
CA ALA A 549 -0.65 -25.05 21.62
C ALA A 549 0.53 -24.31 22.23
N GLU A 550 0.97 -24.69 23.45
CA GLU A 550 2.19 -24.15 24.03
C GLU A 550 3.42 -24.77 23.33
N ASN A 551 4.34 -23.92 22.87
CA ASN A 551 5.48 -24.26 22.02
C ASN A 551 6.20 -25.56 22.44
N GLU A 552 6.23 -26.54 21.53
CA GLU A 552 6.90 -27.85 21.70
C GLU A 552 6.37 -28.70 22.87
N SER A 553 5.17 -28.41 23.39
CA SER A 553 4.55 -29.14 24.49
C SER A 553 3.27 -29.87 24.08
N GLN A 554 2.84 -30.80 24.94
CA GLN A 554 1.55 -31.50 24.87
C GLN A 554 0.42 -30.72 25.55
N ILE A 555 0.67 -29.46 25.89
CA ILE A 555 -0.26 -28.58 26.58
C ILE A 555 -0.89 -27.64 25.57
N ALA A 556 -2.21 -27.56 25.55
CA ALA A 556 -2.94 -26.52 24.85
C ALA A 556 -3.63 -25.60 25.86
N THR A 557 -3.54 -24.30 25.62
CA THR A 557 -4.27 -23.30 26.40
C THR A 557 -5.53 -22.94 25.65
N VAL A 558 -6.67 -23.14 26.30
CA VAL A 558 -8.00 -22.75 25.84
C VAL A 558 -8.33 -21.44 26.53
N THR A 559 -8.68 -20.42 25.77
CA THR A 559 -8.93 -19.07 26.28
C THR A 559 -10.28 -18.59 25.78
N VAL A 560 -11.06 -17.99 26.67
CA VAL A 560 -12.35 -17.36 26.35
C VAL A 560 -12.29 -15.89 26.76
N ARG A 561 -12.80 -15.02 25.88
CA ARG A 561 -13.01 -13.61 26.17
C ARG A 561 -14.50 -13.28 26.21
N ASP A 562 -14.97 -12.72 27.32
CA ASP A 562 -16.36 -12.25 27.45
C ASP A 562 -16.40 -10.90 28.18
N ALA A 563 -17.49 -10.16 27.99
CA ALA A 563 -17.70 -8.90 28.68
C ALA A 563 -17.96 -9.09 30.19
N ASP A 564 -18.46 -10.27 30.56
CA ASP A 564 -18.64 -10.69 31.94
C ASP A 564 -17.53 -11.66 32.35
N PRO A 565 -16.68 -11.32 33.35
CA PRO A 565 -15.60 -12.20 33.78
C PRO A 565 -16.11 -13.53 34.36
N GLU A 566 -17.29 -13.55 34.98
CA GLU A 566 -17.89 -14.80 35.49
C GLU A 566 -18.34 -15.70 34.34
N ALA A 567 -18.91 -15.11 33.28
CA ALA A 567 -19.27 -15.84 32.08
C ALA A 567 -18.03 -16.39 31.37
N ALA A 568 -16.93 -15.63 31.25
CA ALA A 568 -15.69 -16.10 30.64
C ALA A 568 -15.15 -17.37 31.33
N VAL A 569 -15.12 -17.38 32.67
CA VAL A 569 -14.71 -18.53 33.48
C VAL A 569 -15.67 -19.70 33.32
N ALA A 570 -16.97 -19.45 33.38
CA ALA A 570 -17.98 -20.50 33.22
C ALA A 570 -17.88 -21.16 31.84
N ILE A 571 -17.73 -20.38 30.78
CA ILE A 571 -17.66 -20.86 29.40
C ILE A 571 -16.39 -21.69 29.19
N VAL A 572 -15.20 -21.18 29.56
CA VAL A 572 -13.95 -21.90 29.29
C VAL A 572 -13.88 -23.25 30.03
N ASN A 573 -14.34 -23.30 31.29
CA ASN A 573 -14.39 -24.54 32.06
C ASN A 573 -15.45 -25.51 31.49
N THR A 574 -16.66 -25.03 31.18
CA THR A 574 -17.71 -25.90 30.61
C THR A 574 -17.30 -26.49 29.27
N VAL A 575 -16.68 -25.70 28.39
CA VAL A 575 -16.21 -26.18 27.08
C VAL A 575 -15.11 -27.21 27.24
N THR A 576 -14.13 -26.97 28.12
CA THR A 576 -13.01 -27.90 28.33
C THR A 576 -13.44 -29.20 29.02
N GLU A 577 -14.36 -29.13 30.00
CA GLU A 577 -14.96 -30.32 30.62
C GLU A 577 -15.80 -31.12 29.61
N THR A 578 -16.63 -30.44 28.80
CA THR A 578 -17.44 -31.11 27.77
C THR A 578 -16.53 -31.77 26.73
N PHE A 579 -15.43 -31.12 26.37
CA PHE A 579 -14.44 -31.71 25.47
C PHE A 579 -13.79 -32.97 26.07
N GLU A 580 -13.37 -32.94 27.33
CA GLU A 580 -12.82 -34.11 28.03
C GLU A 580 -13.82 -35.28 28.07
N GLN A 581 -15.12 -34.99 28.23
CA GLN A 581 -16.17 -36.01 28.27
C GLN A 581 -16.50 -36.62 26.90
N GLU A 582 -16.49 -35.83 25.83
CA GLU A 582 -16.94 -36.25 24.50
C GLU A 582 -15.82 -36.84 23.62
N VAL A 583 -14.56 -36.47 23.87
CA VAL A 583 -13.40 -36.97 23.13
C VAL A 583 -13.32 -38.51 23.10
N PRO A 584 -13.52 -39.23 24.23
CA PRO A 584 -13.51 -40.69 24.23
C PRO A 584 -14.55 -41.32 23.32
N SER A 585 -15.74 -40.73 23.18
CA SER A 585 -16.77 -41.21 22.25
C SER A 585 -16.46 -40.90 20.79
N ILE A 586 -15.81 -39.77 20.51
CA ILE A 586 -15.52 -39.31 19.14
C ILE A 586 -14.30 -40.04 18.57
N MET A 587 -13.24 -40.18 19.38
CA MET A 587 -11.93 -40.68 18.92
C MET A 587 -11.60 -42.09 19.46
N ASN A 588 -12.43 -42.66 20.33
CA ASN A 588 -12.22 -43.97 20.95
C ASN A 588 -10.88 -44.07 21.70
N VAL A 589 -10.48 -42.98 22.37
CA VAL A 589 -9.24 -42.85 23.17
C VAL A 589 -9.51 -41.99 24.41
N ASP A 590 -8.85 -42.30 25.53
CA ASP A 590 -8.99 -41.57 26.80
C ASP A 590 -7.66 -40.89 27.14
N ASN A 591 -7.46 -39.71 26.55
CA ASN A 591 -6.12 -39.17 26.39
C ASN A 591 -6.03 -37.64 26.47
N VAL A 592 -7.11 -36.99 26.92
CA VAL A 592 -7.19 -35.56 27.20
C VAL A 592 -7.51 -35.40 28.69
N SER A 593 -6.86 -34.45 29.36
CA SER A 593 -7.18 -34.11 30.76
C SER A 593 -7.05 -32.61 30.98
N VAL A 594 -7.95 -32.03 31.77
CA VAL A 594 -7.81 -30.64 32.23
C VAL A 594 -6.69 -30.55 33.27
N LEU A 595 -5.65 -29.76 32.96
CA LEU A 595 -4.47 -29.58 33.80
C LEU A 595 -4.68 -28.45 34.82
N SER A 596 -5.33 -27.37 34.40
CA SER A 596 -5.65 -26.22 35.25
C SER A 596 -6.99 -25.63 34.84
N GLU A 597 -7.93 -25.54 35.78
CA GLU A 597 -9.21 -24.86 35.62
C GLU A 597 -9.04 -23.34 35.72
N ALA A 598 -9.87 -22.59 34.99
CA ALA A 598 -9.93 -21.14 35.14
C ALA A 598 -10.59 -20.78 36.48
N GLU A 599 -9.96 -19.91 37.26
CA GLU A 599 -10.53 -19.37 38.49
C GLU A 599 -10.73 -17.85 38.39
N MET A 600 -11.80 -17.33 39.01
CA MET A 600 -12.10 -15.89 39.04
C MET A 600 -10.97 -15.04 39.65
N LYS A 601 -10.12 -15.62 40.51
CA LYS A 601 -8.97 -14.93 41.10
C LYS A 601 -7.85 -14.67 40.09
N ASP A 602 -7.82 -15.45 39.01
CA ASP A 602 -6.79 -15.40 37.97
C ASP A 602 -7.24 -14.53 36.78
N VAL A 603 -8.52 -14.17 36.71
CA VAL A 603 -9.05 -13.16 35.78
C VAL A 603 -8.59 -11.78 36.23
N GLY A 604 -7.69 -11.19 35.44
CA GLY A 604 -7.11 -9.88 35.71
C GLY A 604 -8.01 -8.70 35.34
N GLU A 605 -7.41 -7.53 35.17
CA GLU A 605 -8.09 -6.38 34.56
C GLU A 605 -8.48 -6.70 33.11
N ALA A 606 -9.49 -6.00 32.59
CA ALA A 606 -9.96 -6.17 31.23
C ALA A 606 -8.80 -6.08 30.22
N VAL A 607 -8.69 -7.09 29.36
CA VAL A 607 -7.63 -7.19 28.34
C VAL A 607 -7.86 -6.26 27.16
N SER A 608 -9.11 -5.80 26.99
CA SER A 608 -9.57 -4.79 26.02
C SER A 608 -10.67 -3.92 26.64
N PRO A 609 -10.80 -2.62 26.29
CA PRO A 609 -9.84 -1.84 25.50
C PRO A 609 -8.60 -1.46 26.34
N GLN A 610 -7.41 -1.49 25.75
CA GLN A 610 -6.18 -1.08 26.44
C GLN A 610 -6.02 0.45 26.40
N PRO A 611 -6.34 1.21 27.48
CA PRO A 611 -6.57 2.64 27.35
C PRO A 611 -5.34 3.41 26.86
N PHE A 612 -4.14 2.99 27.28
CA PHE A 612 -2.90 3.59 26.82
C PHE A 612 -2.69 3.44 25.31
N LEU A 613 -3.00 2.27 24.74
CA LEU A 613 -2.84 2.03 23.32
C LEU A 613 -3.88 2.80 22.49
N TYR A 614 -5.16 2.77 22.90
CA TYR A 614 -6.22 3.50 22.20
C TYR A 614 -6.00 5.02 22.24
N MET A 615 -5.50 5.54 23.37
CA MET A 615 -5.13 6.96 23.48
C MET A 615 -3.87 7.31 22.67
N GLY A 616 -2.86 6.43 22.65
CA GLY A 616 -1.66 6.60 21.81
C GLY A 616 -1.99 6.58 20.32
N ALA A 617 -2.88 5.70 19.91
CA ALA A 617 -3.47 5.63 18.57
C ALA A 617 -4.23 6.91 18.20
N ALA A 618 -5.13 7.36 19.08
CA ALA A 618 -5.90 8.60 18.88
C ALA A 618 -4.97 9.81 18.74
N LEU A 619 -3.90 9.88 19.54
CA LEU A 619 -2.87 10.92 19.45
C LEU A 619 -2.16 10.88 18.10
N LEU A 620 -1.64 9.72 17.70
CA LEU A 620 -0.89 9.57 16.45
C LEU A 620 -1.74 9.95 15.25
N SER A 621 -2.97 9.44 15.21
CA SER A 621 -3.92 9.74 14.13
C SER A 621 -4.36 11.21 14.13
N GLY A 622 -4.57 11.81 15.31
CA GLY A 622 -4.87 13.24 15.44
C GLY A 622 -3.73 14.12 14.93
N VAL A 623 -2.48 13.75 15.19
CA VAL A 623 -1.29 14.47 14.69
C VAL A 623 -1.17 14.33 13.18
N LEU A 624 -1.20 13.10 12.65
CA LEU A 624 -1.03 12.85 11.21
C LEU A 624 -2.20 13.42 10.39
N GLY A 625 -3.43 13.18 10.82
CA GLY A 625 -4.63 13.73 10.19
C GLY A 625 -4.69 15.25 10.31
N GLY A 626 -4.36 15.81 11.48
CA GLY A 626 -4.32 17.24 11.70
C GLY A 626 -3.27 17.94 10.84
N LEU A 627 -2.07 17.37 10.69
CA LEU A 627 -1.06 17.86 9.76
C LEU A 627 -1.57 17.82 8.32
N GLY A 628 -2.19 16.72 7.90
CA GLY A 628 -2.83 16.61 6.57
C GLY A 628 -3.88 17.70 6.32
N ILE A 629 -4.78 17.96 7.29
CA ILE A 629 -5.81 19.00 7.20
C ILE A 629 -5.20 20.41 7.14
N VAL A 630 -4.22 20.70 8.00
CA VAL A 630 -3.52 21.98 8.04
C VAL A 630 -2.86 22.28 6.69
N LEU A 631 -2.19 21.29 6.10
CA LEU A 631 -1.55 21.41 4.80
C LEU A 631 -2.59 21.55 3.68
N LEU A 632 -3.67 20.77 3.71
CA LEU A 632 -4.76 20.86 2.73
C LEU A 632 -5.38 22.27 2.70
N LEU A 633 -5.70 22.81 3.88
CA LEU A 633 -6.29 24.14 4.01
C LEU A 633 -5.34 25.26 3.56
N GLU A 634 -4.02 25.05 3.65
CA GLU A 634 -3.06 26.00 3.11
C GLU A 634 -2.99 25.91 1.58
N VAL A 635 -2.98 24.69 1.02
CA VAL A 635 -2.99 24.47 -0.45
C VAL A 635 -4.29 24.97 -1.10
N MET A 636 -5.42 24.92 -0.39
CA MET A 636 -6.71 25.43 -0.87
C MET A 636 -6.90 26.94 -0.62
N ASN A 637 -6.00 27.60 0.12
CA ASN A 637 -6.14 29.00 0.47
C ASN A 637 -5.62 29.92 -0.66
N ASN A 638 -6.54 30.43 -1.48
CA ASN A 638 -6.22 31.33 -2.59
C ASN A 638 -6.15 32.83 -2.20
N LYS A 639 -5.95 33.18 -0.92
CA LYS A 639 -5.92 34.58 -0.46
C LYS A 639 -4.48 35.12 -0.47
N ILE A 640 -4.28 36.23 -1.18
CA ILE A 640 -3.07 37.07 -1.14
C ILE A 640 -3.08 37.84 0.18
N LYS A 641 -2.05 37.70 1.01
CA LYS A 641 -1.98 38.36 2.32
C LYS A 641 -0.69 39.13 2.54
N THR A 642 0.39 38.76 1.88
CA THR A 642 1.68 39.45 2.01
C THR A 642 1.97 40.29 0.76
N GLU A 643 2.87 41.25 0.92
CA GLU A 643 3.46 41.99 -0.19
C GLU A 643 4.10 41.01 -1.18
N GLU A 644 4.78 39.98 -0.69
CA GLU A 644 5.39 38.93 -1.51
C GLU A 644 4.34 38.12 -2.30
N ASP A 645 3.16 37.83 -1.72
CA ASP A 645 2.05 37.19 -2.43
C ASP A 645 1.50 38.08 -3.56
N LEU A 646 1.51 39.41 -3.35
CA LEU A 646 0.99 40.40 -4.31
C LEU A 646 1.98 40.59 -5.47
N GLU A 647 3.27 40.69 -5.15
CA GLU A 647 4.37 40.65 -6.12
C GLU A 647 4.29 39.38 -6.97
N ALA A 648 4.09 38.23 -6.32
CA ALA A 648 3.94 36.92 -6.95
C ALA A 648 2.84 36.86 -8.01
N VAL A 649 1.66 37.34 -7.65
CA VAL A 649 0.49 37.26 -8.53
C VAL A 649 0.56 38.31 -9.65
N LEU A 650 1.04 39.51 -9.35
CA LEU A 650 1.03 40.63 -10.31
C LEU A 650 2.28 40.70 -11.19
N GLY A 651 3.40 40.09 -10.77
CA GLY A 651 4.69 40.17 -11.46
C GLY A 651 5.30 41.57 -11.49
N LEU A 652 4.83 42.48 -10.62
CA LEU A 652 5.23 43.88 -10.54
C LEU A 652 5.95 44.13 -9.21
N PRO A 653 7.09 44.86 -9.21
CA PRO A 653 7.78 45.21 -7.97
C PRO A 653 6.92 46.17 -7.14
N ILE A 654 6.83 45.90 -5.84
CA ILE A 654 6.13 46.75 -4.88
C ILE A 654 6.99 47.98 -4.60
N LEU A 655 6.40 49.14 -4.85
CA LEU A 655 7.06 50.44 -4.66
C LEU A 655 7.01 50.91 -3.20
N GLY A 656 6.13 50.32 -2.39
CA GLY A 656 6.00 50.60 -0.97
C GLY A 656 4.69 50.08 -0.39
N ALA A 657 4.71 49.75 0.90
CA ALA A 657 3.53 49.35 1.65
C ALA A 657 3.04 50.51 2.51
N VAL A 658 1.78 50.92 2.30
CA VAL A 658 1.14 51.92 3.16
C VAL A 658 0.43 51.16 4.27
N ASN A 659 1.06 51.10 5.44
CA ASN A 659 0.40 50.62 6.64
C ASN A 659 -0.59 51.70 7.09
N ILE A 660 -1.87 51.54 6.74
CA ILE A 660 -2.92 52.39 7.28
C ILE A 660 -3.15 51.89 8.71
N PRO A 661 -2.75 52.64 9.75
CA PRO A 661 -3.07 52.24 11.12
C PRO A 661 -4.59 52.13 11.23
N ALA A 662 -5.06 50.99 11.71
CA ALA A 662 -6.47 50.76 12.02
C ALA A 662 -6.85 51.52 13.30
N ASP A 663 -6.58 52.81 13.33
CA ASP A 663 -7.13 53.70 14.32
C ASP A 663 -8.53 54.12 13.82
N LYS A 664 -9.53 54.03 14.71
CA LYS A 664 -10.91 54.36 14.35
C LYS A 664 -11.12 55.86 14.12
N GLU A 665 -10.28 56.72 14.71
CA GLU A 665 -10.38 58.19 14.57
C GLU A 665 -9.96 58.68 13.17
N PHE A 666 -9.01 58.02 12.52
CA PHE A 666 -8.47 58.35 11.21
C PHE A 666 -9.43 57.91 10.11
N MET A 667 -10.08 56.75 10.28
CA MET A 667 -11.16 56.31 9.39
C MET A 667 -12.39 57.23 9.50
N GLU A 668 -12.75 57.67 10.72
CA GLU A 668 -13.88 58.58 10.95
C GLU A 668 -13.60 60.03 10.47
N LYS A 669 -12.34 60.49 10.53
CA LYS A 669 -11.92 61.77 9.94
C LYS A 669 -11.86 61.73 8.42
N ALA A 670 -11.35 60.64 7.84
CA ALA A 670 -11.26 60.50 6.38
C ALA A 670 -12.64 60.48 5.71
N ASP A 671 -13.64 59.84 6.33
CA ASP A 671 -15.03 59.82 5.83
C ASP A 671 -15.71 61.20 5.94
N ASN A 672 -15.42 61.95 7.01
CA ASN A 672 -15.98 63.30 7.20
C ASN A 672 -15.34 64.36 6.28
N GLU A 673 -14.07 64.21 5.90
CA GLU A 673 -13.38 65.14 4.99
C GLU A 673 -13.66 64.85 3.50
N MET A 674 -14.19 63.67 3.16
CA MET A 674 -14.51 63.27 1.78
C MET A 674 -15.89 63.71 1.29
N THR A 675 -16.70 64.41 2.08
CA THR A 675 -17.95 65.00 1.56
C THR A 675 -17.63 66.16 0.58
N PRO A 676 -17.99 66.07 -0.70
CA PRO A 676 -17.61 67.07 -1.68
C PRO A 676 -18.37 68.38 -1.44
N GLN A 677 -17.64 69.49 -1.27
CA GLN A 677 -18.21 70.84 -1.33
C GLN A 677 -18.87 71.05 -2.71
N PRO A 678 -20.09 71.60 -2.81
CA PRO A 678 -20.78 71.75 -4.09
C PRO A 678 -20.04 72.73 -5.00
N VAL A 679 -19.65 72.27 -6.18
CA VAL A 679 -18.96 73.05 -7.21
C VAL A 679 -19.92 74.10 -7.79
N PRO A 680 -19.54 75.39 -7.92
CA PRO A 680 -20.42 76.41 -8.48
C PRO A 680 -20.63 76.18 -9.98
N VAL A 681 -21.90 76.16 -10.41
CA VAL A 681 -22.30 75.96 -11.81
C VAL A 681 -21.99 77.21 -12.64
N ILE A 682 -21.12 77.08 -13.63
CA ILE A 682 -20.85 78.11 -14.64
C ILE A 682 -21.81 77.89 -15.83
N PRO A 683 -22.62 78.87 -16.25
CA PRO A 683 -23.50 78.69 -17.40
C PRO A 683 -22.72 78.77 -18.72
N LEU A 684 -22.81 77.72 -19.53
CA LEU A 684 -22.23 77.66 -20.87
C LEU A 684 -23.09 78.45 -21.86
N ARG A 685 -22.50 79.47 -22.49
CA ARG A 685 -23.12 80.27 -23.56
C ARG A 685 -22.71 79.68 -24.92
N GLY A 686 -23.68 79.22 -25.70
CA GLY A 686 -23.51 78.98 -27.14
C GLY A 686 -24.18 77.71 -27.65
N GLU A 687 -25.51 77.72 -27.77
CA GLU A 687 -26.22 76.82 -28.67
C GLU A 687 -25.93 77.22 -30.14
N VAL A 688 -25.55 76.24 -30.97
CA VAL A 688 -25.86 76.28 -32.41
C VAL A 688 -26.46 74.92 -32.77
N LYS A 689 -27.68 75.00 -33.31
CA LYS A 689 -28.57 73.90 -33.69
C LYS A 689 -27.98 73.02 -34.81
N SER A 690 -28.31 71.73 -34.78
CA SER A 690 -28.69 71.00 -35.98
C SER A 690 -29.82 70.01 -35.66
N ASP A 691 -30.89 70.12 -36.43
CA ASP A 691 -32.14 69.36 -36.37
C ASP A 691 -31.98 67.87 -36.70
N ALA A 692 -32.98 67.11 -36.21
CA ALA A 692 -33.35 65.72 -36.54
C ALA A 692 -32.36 64.64 -36.06
N GLY A 693 -32.72 63.67 -35.22
CA GLY A 693 -34.04 63.18 -34.83
C GLY A 693 -34.05 61.66 -35.01
N GLU A 694 -33.41 60.89 -34.12
CA GLU A 694 -33.83 59.51 -33.90
C GLU A 694 -33.35 58.95 -32.56
N LYS A 695 -34.28 58.23 -31.92
CA LYS A 695 -34.18 57.61 -30.60
C LYS A 695 -33.33 56.35 -30.66
N VAL A 696 -32.41 56.16 -29.71
CA VAL A 696 -32.17 54.83 -29.14
C VAL A 696 -32.03 54.94 -27.63
N LYS A 697 -32.98 54.33 -26.93
CA LYS A 697 -32.93 54.03 -25.50
C LYS A 697 -31.93 52.89 -25.29
N GLN A 698 -31.07 52.99 -24.28
CA GLN A 698 -30.70 51.81 -23.51
C GLN A 698 -30.61 52.15 -22.02
N LYS A 699 -31.48 51.47 -21.27
CA LYS A 699 -31.50 51.34 -19.81
C LYS A 699 -30.24 50.63 -19.34
N VAL A 700 -29.72 51.07 -18.19
CA VAL A 700 -29.01 50.21 -17.22
C VAL A 700 -30.05 49.55 -16.34
#